data_AF-A0A1Q6ESN8-F1
#
_entry.id   AF-A0A1Q6ESN8-F1
#
_cell.length_a   1.000
_cell.length_b   1.000
_cell.length_c   1.000
_cell.angle_alpha   90.00
_cell.angle_beta   90.00
_cell.angle_gamma   90.00
#
_symmetry.space_group_name_H-M   'P 1'
#
loop_
_entity.id
_entity.type
_entity.pdbx_description
1 polymer ?
#
loop_
_entity_poly.entity_id
_entity_poly.type
_entity_poly.pdbx_seq_one_letter_code
_entity_poly.pdbx_strand_id
1 'polypeptide(L)'
;MRHARIEQTKPERSFVERIVAVIVAIATLGGMGYATTSAAMADDDGQALEQQAGISLGLHDYDRKAINNNHALKFMSVGESGTYNRYVGDSNGAYTGIVNKTLTTNGYPTMAADKGSEPLDYLFGGKPDDEAVTNYEPTGGLLALDKDGYYGFDADSRYAAYNTTSKKFELRDQNCGNDASTPCFTPFGNNNKDNKYSFGMNLGADFYMPKDGKVNNQDMVFDFTGDDDVWVFIDGVLVLDLGGIHQALDGSIDFATGKITYDRTQSYGNRPAATITEAFHEAGKTWDSTPYKTHHLSFFYLERGDGGSNCKIRFNLPVKPSKAIDIEKETLGTIDANKQFQFQLFVDDSPTPYQGKYSVYNAYTNQVVRSDMSTGSDGVITLAKGQFARVQSDTFADDTTYIVRELNSSGYTVSANGSPMTQQGSDDNAYAETGSFIVGETSHVTIVNSNVKPSNNKSIVKTDGGDGDQYTLNLTASGDSTSSTVTTATPADIVLVMDKSGSMEGKLDSNAKKAANALAGKLLTAENSALPEDQQVRMAVVTFSTNASLKQNFTTDVSKINNAVKGNPKGGTNWEAALKQANDLQGRLGVKKHIIFLSDGNPTYRTSSYGGSCYSYSYSWGGHYTPQPEYTTKATCKAAGYYWLGENPDGGSDDAYGAGDSDDYGFNYAAALAEANKRGDAAFYVVKTSTDANKMTDLASEANAVNGKEFDGTNPENLMKAFDQIYSTITSSAKIKVFSITDTLSQWVDPVDFFDAANGADITQHVTVKNGSTKLTSGYTATYSVDSSGNRTVTVTFNGTDGIVAEKADVIDVSFKVKPSDAAYADYAKNKQYLNRGEANTGTESDGQQGYYSNVVAKLNYCVLTEVNGATSCVGAEAEYPHPVVQVKLGKINITKQWSDGADKHDKDPVTVQLQRKAIGATNAEDVGNSITLNAANNCTTTVDNLVPGYTYSVVETTGNDRYDVTYKVNNTANNNAELTKQMVWSSADKGTLNATITNTLKTVSLQHLISVRKNLTGREWKDSDQFSFTLEAENNAPLPASCKDQQPCTVTVKHDSTGHTESFGDITYNAGGATYTYYVTENSGSISALHYSQAKYKVVVTVVKNDADAWTASVTSVTKVQDDNGKTVSESQSDSTQPVAFTNHYIAVSALPLTGGMTDRQWLFVGGVVGGLAVLLVGAAGVWNGKKRLV
;
A
#
# COMPACT_ATOMS: atom_id res chain seq x y z
N MET A 1 -68.62 16.63 30.13
CA MET A 1 -70.09 16.60 30.14
C MET A 1 -70.61 17.49 29.01
N ARG A 2 -71.46 16.93 28.13
CA ARG A 2 -72.43 17.54 27.20
C ARG A 2 -72.00 18.77 26.37
N HIS A 3 -71.73 18.56 25.08
CA HIS A 3 -72.64 18.82 23.92
C HIS A 3 -72.68 20.31 23.53
N ALA A 4 -72.07 20.71 22.40
CA ALA A 4 -72.65 20.75 21.04
C ALA A 4 -73.71 21.88 20.90
N ARG A 5 -73.79 22.72 19.87
CA ARG A 5 -73.32 22.67 18.48
C ARG A 5 -73.66 24.03 17.80
N ILE A 6 -73.09 24.26 16.61
CA ILE A 6 -73.65 24.94 15.40
C ILE A 6 -73.01 26.28 14.97
N GLU A 7 -72.26 26.13 13.85
CA GLU A 7 -72.18 26.91 12.60
C GLU A 7 -71.94 28.42 12.60
N GLN A 8 -70.81 28.81 12.00
CA GLN A 8 -70.68 29.43 10.66
C GLN A 8 -69.39 30.26 10.65
N THR A 9 -68.49 30.05 9.68
CA THR A 9 -67.44 31.05 9.39
C THR A 9 -67.04 31.10 7.92
N LYS A 10 -67.30 32.28 7.34
CA LYS A 10 -66.49 33.05 6.39
C LYS A 10 -66.39 34.48 7.00
N PRO A 11 -65.52 35.40 6.54
CA PRO A 11 -64.24 35.32 5.81
C PRO A 11 -63.19 36.35 6.36
N GLU A 12 -62.16 36.66 5.55
CA GLU A 12 -61.20 37.80 5.61
C GLU A 12 -59.92 37.60 6.45
N ARG A 13 -58.72 37.53 5.86
CA ARG A 13 -57.85 38.48 5.13
C ARG A 13 -56.83 39.19 6.04
N SER A 14 -55.58 39.13 5.57
CA SER A 14 -54.42 39.98 5.87
C SER A 14 -53.75 39.81 7.24
N PHE A 15 -52.49 39.38 7.24
CA PHE A 15 -51.32 40.25 7.51
C PHE A 15 -50.05 39.38 7.46
N VAL A 16 -48.90 40.03 7.29
CA VAL A 16 -47.53 39.51 7.41
C VAL A 16 -46.86 39.06 6.10
N GLU A 17 -46.39 40.07 5.38
CA GLU A 17 -45.02 40.06 4.85
C GLU A 17 -43.99 39.84 5.99
N ARG A 18 -42.83 39.26 5.62
CA ARG A 18 -41.49 39.36 6.23
C ARG A 18 -40.96 38.24 7.14
N ILE A 19 -39.89 37.62 6.62
CA ILE A 19 -38.61 37.19 7.25
C ILE A 19 -38.36 35.67 7.42
N VAL A 20 -37.51 35.16 6.50
CA VAL A 20 -36.25 34.38 6.67
C VAL A 20 -36.23 33.07 7.52
N ALA A 21 -35.59 32.05 6.91
CA ALA A 21 -34.81 30.92 7.46
C ALA A 21 -35.43 29.50 7.59
N VAL A 22 -34.89 28.60 6.73
CA VAL A 22 -34.20 27.32 7.06
C VAL A 22 -34.99 25.99 7.25
N ILE A 23 -34.87 25.13 6.21
CA ILE A 23 -34.42 23.70 6.15
C ILE A 23 -35.30 22.51 6.70
N VAL A 24 -35.66 21.64 5.72
CA VAL A 24 -35.72 20.14 5.67
C VAL A 24 -36.79 19.37 6.48
N ALA A 25 -37.67 18.62 5.76
CA ALA A 25 -37.62 17.14 5.66
C ALA A 25 -38.91 16.50 5.06
N ILE A 26 -38.69 15.39 4.32
CA ILE A 26 -39.58 14.25 4.02
C ILE A 26 -40.58 14.37 2.85
N ALA A 27 -40.24 13.72 1.73
CA ALA A 27 -41.20 12.97 0.93
C ALA A 27 -40.50 11.80 0.20
N THR A 28 -40.38 10.67 0.90
CA THR A 28 -40.26 9.34 0.29
C THR A 28 -41.67 8.75 0.17
N LEU A 29 -42.06 8.36 -1.05
CA LEU A 29 -42.90 7.20 -1.34
C LEU A 29 -43.00 7.05 -2.87
N GLY A 30 -42.68 5.85 -3.33
CA GLY A 30 -42.38 5.54 -4.72
C GLY A 30 -43.58 5.12 -5.55
N GLY A 31 -43.28 5.01 -6.85
CA GLY A 31 -43.88 4.07 -7.77
C GLY A 31 -45.23 4.48 -8.35
N MET A 32 -45.21 5.00 -9.57
CA MET A 32 -46.13 4.63 -10.65
C MET A 32 -45.57 5.18 -11.97
N GLY A 33 -45.64 4.36 -13.02
CA GLY A 33 -44.84 4.50 -14.23
C GLY A 33 -45.09 5.77 -15.03
N TYR A 34 -44.02 6.26 -15.66
CA TYR A 34 -44.15 7.18 -16.78
C TYR A 34 -44.34 6.35 -18.06
N ALA A 35 -45.60 6.24 -18.45
CA ALA A 35 -45.98 5.98 -19.81
C ALA A 35 -45.42 7.09 -20.70
N THR A 36 -44.88 6.67 -21.84
CA THR A 36 -44.59 7.49 -23.01
C THR A 36 -45.68 8.53 -23.24
N THR A 37 -45.33 9.79 -23.04
CA THR A 37 -46.06 10.93 -23.63
C THR A 37 -45.02 11.86 -24.23
N SER A 38 -44.73 11.59 -25.50
CA SER A 38 -44.41 12.63 -26.47
C SER A 38 -45.46 13.74 -26.34
N ALA A 39 -45.02 15.00 -26.48
CA ALA A 39 -45.79 16.24 -26.36
C ALA A 39 -45.92 16.82 -24.94
N ALA A 40 -44.87 17.56 -24.54
CA ALA A 40 -45.02 18.89 -23.96
C ALA A 40 -43.67 19.64 -24.11
N MET A 41 -43.31 19.94 -25.36
CA MET A 41 -42.45 21.10 -25.62
C MET A 41 -43.34 22.32 -25.33
N ALA A 42 -43.06 23.02 -24.24
CA ALA A 42 -43.60 24.35 -24.01
C ALA A 42 -42.50 25.34 -24.41
N ASP A 43 -42.85 26.16 -25.40
CA ASP A 43 -42.09 27.16 -26.13
C ASP A 43 -41.04 27.95 -25.32
N ASP A 44 -39.78 27.75 -25.70
CA ASP A 44 -38.80 28.84 -25.81
C ASP A 44 -38.99 29.35 -27.26
N ASP A 45 -39.83 30.38 -27.42
CA ASP A 45 -40.43 30.78 -28.69
C ASP A 45 -39.38 31.14 -29.76
N GLY A 46 -39.07 30.17 -30.65
CA GLY A 46 -38.69 30.45 -32.04
C GLY A 46 -37.36 29.91 -32.55
N GLN A 47 -36.33 29.71 -31.72
CA GLN A 47 -34.98 29.35 -32.21
C GLN A 47 -34.84 27.85 -32.52
N ALA A 48 -34.14 27.51 -33.61
CA ALA A 48 -33.86 26.12 -33.95
C ALA A 48 -32.62 25.58 -33.20
N LEU A 49 -32.46 24.25 -33.19
CA LEU A 49 -31.30 23.55 -32.63
C LEU A 49 -29.97 24.16 -33.10
N GLU A 50 -29.85 24.43 -34.40
CA GLU A 50 -28.66 25.01 -35.00
C GLU A 50 -28.33 26.40 -34.43
N GLN A 51 -29.33 27.26 -34.28
CA GLN A 51 -29.14 28.60 -33.70
C GLN A 51 -28.69 28.54 -32.24
N GLN A 52 -29.29 27.65 -31.44
CA GLN A 52 -28.89 27.44 -30.04
C GLN A 52 -27.44 26.91 -29.93
N ALA A 53 -27.02 26.11 -30.91
CA ALA A 53 -25.69 25.56 -31.01
C ALA A 53 -24.65 26.53 -31.61
N GLY A 54 -25.08 27.67 -32.19
CA GLY A 54 -24.19 28.62 -32.86
C GLY A 54 -23.85 28.28 -34.29
N ILE A 55 -24.62 27.37 -34.91
CA ILE A 55 -24.45 26.97 -36.30
C ILE A 55 -25.25 27.94 -37.17
N SER A 56 -24.56 28.65 -38.06
CA SER A 56 -25.16 29.48 -39.11
C SER A 56 -25.30 28.71 -40.41
N LEU A 57 -26.44 28.87 -41.09
CA LEU A 57 -26.72 28.30 -42.41
C LEU A 57 -27.05 29.42 -43.40
N GLY A 58 -26.47 29.34 -44.60
CA GLY A 58 -26.89 30.10 -45.77
C GLY A 58 -27.32 29.16 -46.88
N LEU A 59 -28.34 29.56 -47.63
CA LEU A 59 -28.95 28.76 -48.69
C LEU A 59 -29.21 29.64 -49.91
N HIS A 60 -28.81 29.18 -51.09
CA HIS A 60 -28.72 30.00 -52.30
C HIS A 60 -29.41 29.31 -53.48
N ASP A 61 -30.41 29.96 -54.05
CA ASP A 61 -31.12 29.51 -55.26
C ASP A 61 -30.55 30.22 -56.49
N TYR A 62 -30.36 29.51 -57.60
CA TYR A 62 -29.64 30.03 -58.77
C TYR A 62 -30.49 30.01 -60.03
N ASP A 63 -30.59 31.15 -60.73
CA ASP A 63 -30.97 31.16 -62.14
C ASP A 63 -29.78 30.67 -62.96
N ARG A 64 -29.84 29.41 -63.42
CA ARG A 64 -28.75 28.77 -64.16
C ARG A 64 -28.29 29.54 -65.39
N LYS A 65 -29.17 30.26 -66.08
CA LYS A 65 -28.77 31.00 -67.28
C LYS A 65 -28.01 32.26 -66.89
N ALA A 66 -28.50 32.96 -65.87
CA ALA A 66 -27.88 34.17 -65.38
C ALA A 66 -26.53 33.88 -64.68
N ILE A 67 -26.48 32.89 -63.78
CA ILE A 67 -25.30 32.58 -62.96
C ILE A 67 -24.11 32.07 -63.78
N ASN A 68 -24.38 31.50 -64.95
CA ASN A 68 -23.35 31.04 -65.87
C ASN A 68 -22.73 32.16 -66.71
N ASN A 69 -23.31 33.37 -66.75
CA ASN A 69 -22.82 34.45 -67.60
C ASN A 69 -21.57 35.08 -66.99
N ASN A 70 -20.48 35.14 -67.76
CA ASN A 70 -19.20 35.76 -67.38
C ASN A 70 -18.44 35.15 -66.18
N HIS A 71 -18.88 34.03 -65.62
CA HIS A 71 -18.21 33.35 -64.50
C HIS A 71 -17.42 32.11 -64.93
N ALA A 72 -16.34 31.75 -64.23
CA ALA A 72 -15.49 30.60 -64.58
C ALA A 72 -16.14 29.25 -64.20
N LEU A 73 -16.74 29.17 -63.01
CA LEU A 73 -17.53 28.00 -62.56
C LEU A 73 -18.87 27.97 -63.29
N LYS A 74 -19.26 26.77 -63.77
CA LYS A 74 -20.51 26.58 -64.51
C LYS A 74 -21.49 25.67 -63.76
N PHE A 75 -22.75 26.10 -63.69
CA PHE A 75 -23.89 25.36 -63.15
C PHE A 75 -24.53 24.44 -64.19
N MET A 76 -23.67 23.59 -64.74
CA MET A 76 -24.01 22.48 -65.64
C MET A 76 -22.70 21.77 -66.04
N SER A 77 -22.80 20.47 -66.35
CA SER A 77 -21.67 19.71 -66.89
C SER A 77 -21.37 20.12 -68.35
N VAL A 78 -20.31 20.91 -68.55
CA VAL A 78 -19.91 21.51 -69.84
C VAL A 78 -18.41 21.50 -70.07
N GLY A 79 -17.99 21.67 -71.32
CA GLY A 79 -16.57 21.69 -71.70
C GLY A 79 -15.99 20.31 -72.00
N GLU A 80 -14.66 20.27 -72.16
CA GLU A 80 -13.89 19.07 -72.46
C GLU A 80 -13.74 18.15 -71.24
N SER A 81 -13.53 16.85 -71.49
CA SER A 81 -13.28 15.85 -70.44
C SER A 81 -12.05 16.20 -69.61
N GLY A 82 -12.10 15.97 -68.30
CA GLY A 82 -11.00 16.29 -67.39
C GLY A 82 -10.88 17.78 -67.04
N THR A 83 -11.96 18.55 -67.18
CA THR A 83 -12.06 19.94 -66.67
C THR A 83 -12.97 20.00 -65.45
N TYR A 84 -12.77 20.98 -64.56
CA TYR A 84 -13.56 21.12 -63.32
C TYR A 84 -15.04 21.49 -63.54
N ASN A 85 -15.44 21.83 -64.77
CA ASN A 85 -16.83 22.07 -65.17
C ASN A 85 -17.45 20.86 -65.87
N ARG A 86 -16.73 19.73 -66.01
CA ARG A 86 -17.21 18.53 -66.66
C ARG A 86 -17.19 17.37 -65.68
N TYR A 87 -18.20 16.49 -65.76
CA TYR A 87 -18.23 15.25 -65.00
C TYR A 87 -16.95 14.43 -65.21
N VAL A 88 -16.24 14.16 -64.11
CA VAL A 88 -14.91 13.53 -64.15
C VAL A 88 -14.96 12.02 -64.31
N GLY A 89 -16.10 11.37 -64.06
CA GLY A 89 -16.29 9.93 -64.24
C GLY A 89 -16.16 9.11 -62.95
N ASP A 90 -16.89 7.99 -62.92
CA ASP A 90 -17.18 7.22 -61.71
C ASP A 90 -15.95 6.77 -60.91
N SER A 91 -14.81 6.51 -61.57
CA SER A 91 -13.61 5.95 -60.94
C SER A 91 -12.50 6.98 -60.65
N ASN A 92 -12.74 8.25 -60.95
CA ASN A 92 -11.67 9.26 -61.01
C ASN A 92 -11.58 10.15 -59.77
N GLY A 93 -12.47 9.97 -58.79
CA GLY A 93 -12.53 10.81 -57.60
C GLY A 93 -13.00 12.24 -57.91
N ALA A 94 -12.70 13.18 -57.02
CA ALA A 94 -12.97 14.60 -57.12
C ALA A 94 -11.93 15.36 -57.98
N TYR A 95 -12.29 16.57 -58.42
CA TYR A 95 -11.39 17.54 -59.03
C TYR A 95 -10.93 18.58 -57.99
N THR A 96 -9.75 18.38 -57.45
CA THR A 96 -9.21 19.20 -56.35
C THR A 96 -8.40 20.40 -56.85
N GLY A 97 -8.23 21.42 -56.01
CA GLY A 97 -7.46 22.63 -56.33
C GLY A 97 -8.21 23.63 -57.22
N ILE A 98 -9.55 23.62 -57.19
CA ILE A 98 -10.39 24.62 -57.87
C ILE A 98 -10.31 25.96 -57.15
N VAL A 99 -10.32 25.93 -55.81
CA VAL A 99 -10.29 27.10 -54.94
C VAL A 99 -8.91 27.32 -54.32
N ASN A 100 -8.67 28.54 -53.86
CA ASN A 100 -7.47 28.90 -53.13
C ASN A 100 -7.44 28.24 -51.74
N LYS A 101 -6.24 28.03 -51.19
CA LYS A 101 -6.03 27.34 -49.90
C LYS A 101 -6.44 28.16 -48.68
N THR A 102 -6.80 29.43 -48.88
CA THR A 102 -7.24 30.33 -47.82
C THR A 102 -8.48 31.11 -48.23
N LEU A 103 -9.37 31.39 -47.28
CA LEU A 103 -10.49 32.31 -47.46
C LEU A 103 -10.00 33.76 -47.55
N THR A 104 -10.80 34.59 -48.21
CA THR A 104 -10.63 36.04 -48.18
C THR A 104 -10.93 36.62 -46.79
N THR A 105 -10.56 37.89 -46.57
CA THR A 105 -10.94 38.63 -45.35
C THR A 105 -12.45 38.74 -45.13
N ASN A 106 -13.24 38.55 -46.19
CA ASN A 106 -14.70 38.59 -46.15
C ASN A 106 -15.32 37.20 -45.91
N GLY A 107 -14.50 36.16 -45.68
CA GLY A 107 -14.96 34.82 -45.33
C GLY A 107 -15.38 33.92 -46.50
N TYR A 108 -15.15 34.34 -47.75
CA TYR A 108 -15.56 33.59 -48.94
C TYR A 108 -14.39 32.97 -49.72
N PRO A 109 -14.59 31.82 -50.39
CA PRO A 109 -13.59 31.21 -51.26
C PRO A 109 -13.29 32.06 -52.50
N THR A 110 -12.12 31.85 -53.09
CA THR A 110 -11.76 32.38 -54.42
C THR A 110 -11.26 31.25 -55.29
N MET A 111 -11.43 31.34 -56.61
CA MET A 111 -10.78 30.43 -57.55
C MET A 111 -9.25 30.44 -57.33
N ALA A 112 -8.61 29.30 -57.58
CA ALA A 112 -7.15 29.20 -57.53
C ALA A 112 -6.50 30.16 -58.54
N ALA A 113 -5.24 30.54 -58.28
CA ALA A 113 -4.54 31.56 -59.06
C ALA A 113 -4.45 31.21 -60.56
N ASP A 114 -4.23 29.93 -60.87
CA ASP A 114 -4.17 29.38 -62.22
C ASP A 114 -5.56 29.11 -62.84
N LYS A 115 -6.64 29.41 -62.10
CA LYS A 115 -8.04 29.29 -62.51
C LYS A 115 -8.76 30.65 -62.57
N GLY A 116 -8.01 31.75 -62.55
CA GLY A 116 -8.52 33.10 -62.78
C GLY A 116 -8.73 33.96 -61.54
N SER A 117 -8.51 33.43 -60.33
CA SER A 117 -8.59 34.18 -59.05
C SER A 117 -9.94 34.88 -58.78
N GLU A 118 -11.01 34.46 -59.45
CA GLU A 118 -12.34 35.04 -59.29
C GLU A 118 -12.87 34.81 -57.86
N PRO A 119 -13.33 35.85 -57.14
CA PRO A 119 -14.03 35.69 -55.88
C PRO A 119 -15.35 34.93 -56.07
N LEU A 120 -15.63 33.97 -55.19
CA LEU A 120 -16.86 33.17 -55.23
C LEU A 120 -17.95 33.68 -54.27
N ASP A 121 -17.77 34.89 -53.74
CA ASP A 121 -18.71 35.58 -52.85
C ASP A 121 -20.11 35.75 -53.49
N TYR A 122 -20.18 35.89 -54.82
CA TYR A 122 -21.44 35.96 -55.57
C TYR A 122 -22.30 34.70 -55.45
N LEU A 123 -21.71 33.53 -55.19
CA LEU A 123 -22.44 32.26 -55.03
C LEU A 123 -23.10 32.13 -53.65
N PHE A 124 -22.49 32.73 -52.62
CA PHE A 124 -22.86 32.46 -51.22
C PHE A 124 -23.36 33.72 -50.48
N GLY A 125 -24.03 34.62 -51.22
CA GLY A 125 -24.69 35.79 -50.64
C GLY A 125 -23.78 36.96 -50.27
N GLY A 126 -22.52 36.95 -50.68
CA GLY A 126 -21.60 38.10 -50.51
C GLY A 126 -21.91 39.29 -51.44
N LYS A 127 -22.78 39.11 -52.44
CA LYS A 127 -23.32 40.17 -53.31
C LYS A 127 -24.85 40.16 -53.28
N PRO A 128 -25.48 40.96 -52.39
CA PRO A 128 -26.94 40.91 -52.18
C PRO A 128 -27.78 41.32 -53.40
N ASP A 129 -27.21 42.10 -54.33
CA ASP A 129 -27.90 42.68 -55.48
C ASP A 129 -27.69 41.89 -56.80
N ASP A 130 -27.18 40.65 -56.72
CA ASP A 130 -26.98 39.82 -57.93
C ASP A 130 -28.31 39.20 -58.38
N GLU A 131 -28.81 39.60 -59.56
CA GLU A 131 -30.06 39.08 -60.12
C GLU A 131 -30.01 37.57 -60.45
N ALA A 132 -28.81 36.96 -60.47
CA ALA A 132 -28.63 35.54 -60.73
C ALA A 132 -28.81 34.64 -59.49
N VAL A 133 -28.78 35.20 -58.28
CA VAL A 133 -28.81 34.45 -57.01
C VAL A 133 -29.86 35.00 -56.06
N THR A 134 -30.74 34.12 -55.57
CA THR A 134 -31.64 34.45 -54.46
C THR A 134 -31.09 33.85 -53.17
N ASN A 135 -30.72 34.71 -52.24
CA ASN A 135 -30.10 34.32 -50.97
C ASN A 135 -31.14 34.17 -49.85
N TYR A 136 -31.00 33.12 -49.05
CA TYR A 136 -31.81 32.85 -47.88
C TYR A 136 -30.91 32.57 -46.67
N GLU A 137 -31.38 32.98 -45.49
CA GLU A 137 -30.75 32.69 -44.20
C GLU A 137 -31.67 31.77 -43.40
N PRO A 138 -31.57 30.43 -43.58
CA PRO A 138 -32.32 29.50 -42.76
C PRO A 138 -32.03 29.69 -41.28
N THR A 139 -33.09 29.73 -40.48
CA THR A 139 -33.02 29.77 -39.02
C THR A 139 -32.77 28.38 -38.40
N GLY A 140 -32.66 27.32 -39.22
CA GLY A 140 -32.34 25.95 -38.85
C GLY A 140 -33.38 24.91 -39.32
N GLY A 141 -33.35 23.73 -38.71
CA GLY A 141 -34.21 22.59 -39.02
C GLY A 141 -33.65 21.58 -40.02
N LEU A 142 -32.41 21.73 -40.48
CA LEU A 142 -31.75 20.78 -41.39
C LEU A 142 -31.05 19.68 -40.61
N LEU A 143 -30.31 20.05 -39.56
CA LEU A 143 -29.50 19.13 -38.77
C LEU A 143 -30.33 18.58 -37.61
N ALA A 144 -30.16 17.29 -37.34
CA ALA A 144 -30.60 16.66 -36.10
C ALA A 144 -29.38 16.42 -35.20
N LEU A 145 -29.54 16.65 -33.90
CA LEU A 145 -28.58 16.22 -32.88
C LEU A 145 -28.99 14.82 -32.41
N ASP A 146 -28.13 13.83 -32.64
CA ASP A 146 -28.35 12.48 -32.15
C ASP A 146 -27.96 12.31 -30.67
N LYS A 147 -28.31 11.15 -30.10
CA LYS A 147 -28.01 10.81 -28.70
C LYS A 147 -26.50 10.69 -28.41
N ASP A 148 -25.69 10.53 -29.44
CA ASP A 148 -24.24 10.34 -29.35
C ASP A 148 -23.49 11.68 -29.55
N GLY A 149 -24.22 12.80 -29.64
CA GLY A 149 -23.68 14.16 -29.73
C GLY A 149 -23.33 14.60 -31.16
N TYR A 150 -23.76 13.87 -32.20
CA TYR A 150 -23.51 14.26 -33.57
C TYR A 150 -24.64 15.12 -34.13
N TYR A 151 -24.26 16.24 -34.75
CA TYR A 151 -25.11 16.97 -35.67
C TYR A 151 -25.05 16.30 -37.03
N GLY A 152 -26.20 16.01 -37.64
CA GLY A 152 -26.19 15.49 -38.99
C GLY A 152 -27.50 15.54 -39.75
N PHE A 153 -27.35 15.37 -41.06
CA PHE A 153 -28.41 15.22 -42.04
C PHE A 153 -28.00 14.14 -43.04
N ASP A 154 -28.95 13.30 -43.45
CA ASP A 154 -28.74 12.19 -44.38
C ASP A 154 -29.83 12.19 -45.46
N ALA A 155 -29.45 12.60 -46.68
CA ALA A 155 -30.37 12.66 -47.82
C ALA A 155 -30.83 11.27 -48.31
N ASP A 156 -30.19 10.16 -47.95
CA ASP A 156 -30.65 8.82 -48.38
C ASP A 156 -31.94 8.41 -47.67
N SER A 157 -32.11 8.90 -46.43
CA SER A 157 -33.18 8.49 -45.53
C SER A 157 -34.16 9.61 -45.17
N ARG A 158 -33.81 10.87 -45.47
CA ARG A 158 -34.63 12.04 -45.14
C ARG A 158 -34.74 13.04 -46.28
N TYR A 159 -35.99 13.36 -46.63
CA TYR A 159 -36.31 14.47 -47.49
C TYR A 159 -36.20 15.80 -46.73
N ALA A 160 -35.56 16.80 -47.34
CA ALA A 160 -35.43 18.16 -46.80
C ALA A 160 -35.82 19.21 -47.86
N ALA A 161 -36.73 20.10 -47.48
CA ALA A 161 -37.13 21.27 -48.25
C ALA A 161 -37.14 22.53 -47.38
N TYR A 162 -36.82 23.68 -47.97
CA TYR A 162 -36.80 24.96 -47.27
C TYR A 162 -38.17 25.66 -47.34
N ASN A 163 -38.71 26.04 -46.18
CA ASN A 163 -39.94 26.80 -46.09
C ASN A 163 -39.62 28.28 -45.91
N THR A 164 -39.92 29.08 -46.93
CA THR A 164 -39.63 30.53 -46.96
C THR A 164 -40.46 31.35 -45.96
N THR A 165 -41.60 30.83 -45.49
CA THR A 165 -42.47 31.51 -44.52
C THR A 165 -41.96 31.33 -43.09
N SER A 166 -41.61 30.10 -42.71
CA SER A 166 -41.04 29.80 -41.38
C SER A 166 -39.53 30.05 -41.30
N LYS A 167 -38.87 30.23 -42.45
CA LYS A 167 -37.41 30.29 -42.60
C LYS A 167 -36.71 29.05 -42.02
N LYS A 168 -37.34 27.89 -42.07
CA LYS A 168 -36.80 26.61 -41.55
C LYS A 168 -36.85 25.53 -42.61
N PHE A 169 -35.99 24.52 -42.48
CA PHE A 169 -36.14 23.29 -43.23
C PHE A 169 -37.26 22.41 -42.64
N GLU A 170 -38.03 21.79 -43.52
CA GLU A 170 -39.00 20.76 -43.18
C GLU A 170 -38.45 19.39 -43.56
N LEU A 171 -38.25 18.54 -42.55
CA LEU A 171 -37.74 17.18 -42.73
C LEU A 171 -38.88 16.16 -42.75
N ARG A 172 -38.79 15.15 -43.63
CA ARG A 172 -39.71 14.01 -43.67
C ARG A 172 -38.93 12.73 -43.95
N ASP A 173 -39.21 11.66 -43.20
CA ASP A 173 -38.61 10.36 -43.47
C ASP A 173 -39.02 9.87 -44.87
N GLN A 174 -38.05 9.65 -45.74
CA GLN A 174 -38.24 9.19 -47.10
C GLN A 174 -37.00 8.43 -47.54
N ASN A 175 -37.16 7.20 -48.03
CA ASN A 175 -36.04 6.45 -48.59
C ASN A 175 -35.85 6.85 -50.05
N CYS A 176 -34.68 7.40 -50.36
CA CYS A 176 -34.40 8.02 -51.65
C CYS A 176 -33.25 7.33 -52.37
N GLY A 177 -32.41 6.59 -51.63
CA GLY A 177 -31.24 5.90 -52.15
C GLY A 177 -30.32 6.82 -52.98
N ASN A 178 -29.43 6.21 -53.76
CA ASN A 178 -28.50 6.94 -54.64
C ASN A 178 -29.12 7.25 -56.02
N ASP A 179 -30.44 7.38 -56.15
CA ASP A 179 -31.09 7.64 -57.43
C ASP A 179 -31.17 9.16 -57.73
N ALA A 180 -30.30 9.59 -58.65
CA ALA A 180 -30.23 10.93 -59.23
C ALA A 180 -31.57 11.49 -59.75
N SER A 181 -32.54 10.62 -60.07
CA SER A 181 -33.86 11.01 -60.56
C SER A 181 -34.86 11.38 -59.46
N THR A 182 -34.58 11.01 -58.21
CA THR A 182 -35.39 11.29 -57.02
C THR A 182 -34.57 11.79 -55.82
N PRO A 183 -33.84 12.92 -55.96
CA PRO A 183 -33.04 13.47 -54.87
C PRO A 183 -33.92 13.90 -53.70
N CYS A 184 -33.40 13.74 -52.49
CA CYS A 184 -34.13 14.06 -51.26
C CYS A 184 -33.68 15.31 -50.54
N PHE A 185 -32.53 15.87 -50.92
CA PHE A 185 -32.24 17.25 -50.61
C PHE A 185 -32.59 18.13 -51.81
N THR A 186 -33.81 18.69 -51.80
CA THR A 186 -34.30 19.60 -52.86
C THR A 186 -34.89 20.85 -52.20
N PRO A 187 -34.03 21.77 -51.70
CA PRO A 187 -34.45 22.90 -50.87
C PRO A 187 -35.57 23.74 -51.49
N PHE A 188 -35.56 23.88 -52.83
CA PHE A 188 -36.49 24.73 -53.59
C PHE A 188 -37.53 23.93 -54.40
N GLY A 189 -37.65 22.63 -54.12
CA GLY A 189 -38.65 21.74 -54.71
C GLY A 189 -38.15 20.90 -55.90
N ASN A 190 -38.98 19.94 -56.32
CA ASN A 190 -38.62 18.89 -57.29
C ASN A 190 -39.43 18.99 -58.60
N ASN A 191 -39.87 20.21 -58.96
CA ASN A 191 -40.82 20.47 -60.05
C ASN A 191 -40.15 20.62 -61.44
N ASN A 192 -38.91 21.09 -61.50
CA ASN A 192 -38.14 21.29 -62.73
C ASN A 192 -36.65 20.99 -62.50
N LYS A 193 -35.81 21.02 -63.54
CA LYS A 193 -34.37 20.71 -63.40
C LYS A 193 -33.60 21.74 -62.58
N ASP A 194 -33.98 23.01 -62.70
CA ASP A 194 -33.30 24.12 -62.04
C ASP A 194 -33.46 23.99 -60.51
N ASN A 195 -34.70 23.80 -60.04
CA ASN A 195 -35.01 23.60 -58.62
C ASN A 195 -34.45 22.27 -58.05
N LYS A 196 -34.21 21.25 -58.91
CA LYS A 196 -33.72 19.93 -58.50
C LYS A 196 -32.22 19.87 -58.29
N TYR A 197 -31.43 20.55 -59.13
CA TYR A 197 -29.98 20.32 -59.19
C TYR A 197 -29.16 21.62 -59.23
N SER A 198 -29.71 22.74 -58.77
CA SER A 198 -28.97 24.00 -58.66
C SER A 198 -29.28 24.75 -57.40
N PHE A 199 -28.41 24.59 -56.42
CA PHE A 199 -28.41 25.39 -55.21
C PHE A 199 -27.02 25.40 -54.58
N GLY A 200 -26.80 26.36 -53.69
CA GLY A 200 -25.64 26.42 -52.84
C GLY A 200 -26.05 26.40 -51.37
N MET A 201 -25.17 25.86 -50.54
CA MET A 201 -25.30 25.91 -49.09
C MET A 201 -23.95 26.25 -48.48
N ASN A 202 -23.96 27.13 -47.48
CA ASN A 202 -22.81 27.31 -46.60
C ASN A 202 -23.21 27.11 -45.14
N LEU A 203 -22.28 26.57 -44.36
CA LEU A 203 -22.44 26.36 -42.92
C LEU A 203 -21.23 26.96 -42.21
N GLY A 204 -21.50 27.70 -41.13
CA GLY A 204 -20.47 28.27 -40.26
C GLY A 204 -20.71 27.86 -38.81
N ALA A 205 -19.65 27.52 -38.07
CA ALA A 205 -19.73 27.22 -36.65
C ALA A 205 -18.41 27.46 -35.92
N ASP A 206 -18.48 28.06 -34.74
CA ASP A 206 -17.35 28.11 -33.80
C ASP A 206 -17.35 26.82 -32.97
N PHE A 207 -16.18 26.21 -32.80
CA PHE A 207 -15.99 25.04 -31.94
C PHE A 207 -14.68 25.18 -31.15
N TYR A 208 -14.52 24.46 -30.05
CA TYR A 208 -13.23 24.39 -29.36
C TYR A 208 -12.55 23.05 -29.61
N MET A 209 -11.22 23.02 -29.60
CA MET A 209 -10.43 21.80 -29.72
C MET A 209 -10.36 21.09 -28.37
N PRO A 210 -11.05 19.97 -28.12
CA PRO A 210 -10.85 19.22 -26.89
C PRO A 210 -9.42 18.68 -26.86
N LYS A 211 -8.90 18.38 -25.66
CA LYS A 211 -7.60 17.71 -25.60
C LYS A 211 -7.64 16.37 -26.31
N ASP A 212 -6.53 16.06 -26.97
CA ASP A 212 -6.34 14.87 -27.78
C ASP A 212 -7.34 14.77 -28.96
N GLY A 213 -8.08 15.86 -29.24
CA GLY A 213 -9.11 15.95 -30.27
C GLY A 213 -10.30 15.02 -30.03
N LYS A 214 -10.73 14.83 -28.79
CA LYS A 214 -11.81 13.89 -28.43
C LYS A 214 -12.99 14.53 -27.71
N VAL A 215 -14.20 14.23 -28.15
CA VAL A 215 -15.46 14.62 -27.50
C VAL A 215 -16.07 13.37 -26.88
N ASN A 216 -16.40 13.37 -25.58
CA ASN A 216 -16.93 12.19 -24.88
C ASN A 216 -16.08 10.92 -25.08
N ASN A 217 -14.76 11.08 -25.09
CA ASN A 217 -13.79 10.01 -25.34
C ASN A 217 -13.88 9.33 -26.72
N GLN A 218 -14.67 9.90 -27.66
CA GLN A 218 -14.67 9.57 -29.08
C GLN A 218 -13.81 10.57 -29.86
N ASP A 219 -13.23 10.14 -30.97
CA ASP A 219 -12.49 11.04 -31.85
C ASP A 219 -13.45 12.12 -32.38
N MET A 220 -13.00 13.38 -32.32
CA MET A 220 -13.72 14.51 -32.87
C MET A 220 -13.56 14.44 -34.39
N VAL A 221 -14.68 14.29 -35.09
CA VAL A 221 -14.72 14.04 -36.52
C VAL A 221 -15.73 14.92 -37.24
N PHE A 222 -15.39 15.27 -38.47
CA PHE A 222 -16.30 15.83 -39.45
C PHE A 222 -16.35 14.87 -40.65
N ASP A 223 -17.53 14.32 -40.93
CA ASP A 223 -17.80 13.42 -42.04
C ASP A 223 -18.75 14.07 -43.04
N PHE A 224 -18.44 13.89 -44.32
CA PHE A 224 -19.27 14.34 -45.42
C PHE A 224 -19.32 13.31 -46.54
N THR A 225 -20.50 13.13 -47.12
CA THR A 225 -20.71 12.43 -48.39
C THR A 225 -21.56 13.32 -49.30
N GLY A 226 -21.15 13.50 -50.54
CA GLY A 226 -21.90 14.31 -51.50
C GLY A 226 -21.32 14.25 -52.91
N ASP A 227 -22.13 14.63 -53.90
CA ASP A 227 -21.71 14.93 -55.27
C ASP A 227 -21.32 16.39 -55.42
N ASP A 228 -20.73 16.71 -56.58
CA ASP A 228 -20.30 18.05 -56.94
C ASP A 228 -19.32 18.70 -55.94
N ASP A 229 -19.36 20.02 -55.73
CA ASP A 229 -18.29 20.73 -55.06
C ASP A 229 -18.52 20.85 -53.55
N VAL A 230 -17.52 20.40 -52.77
CA VAL A 230 -17.47 20.60 -51.32
C VAL A 230 -16.11 21.13 -50.91
N TRP A 231 -16.12 22.22 -50.14
CA TRP A 231 -14.93 22.81 -49.55
C TRP A 231 -15.14 23.08 -48.06
N VAL A 232 -14.26 22.52 -47.24
CA VAL A 232 -14.28 22.72 -45.79
C VAL A 232 -13.03 23.45 -45.35
N PHE A 233 -13.23 24.60 -44.71
CA PHE A 233 -12.18 25.44 -44.16
C PHE A 233 -12.19 25.42 -42.64
N ILE A 234 -11.01 25.32 -42.03
CA ILE A 234 -10.80 25.49 -40.60
C ILE A 234 -9.89 26.70 -40.40
N ASP A 235 -10.32 27.69 -39.63
CA ASP A 235 -9.62 28.98 -39.44
C ASP A 235 -9.23 29.67 -40.76
N GLY A 236 -10.12 29.53 -41.74
CA GLY A 236 -9.97 30.04 -43.09
C GLY A 236 -8.90 29.32 -43.93
N VAL A 237 -8.43 28.14 -43.54
CA VAL A 237 -7.55 27.25 -44.33
C VAL A 237 -8.35 26.10 -44.92
N LEU A 238 -8.19 25.80 -46.20
CA LEU A 238 -8.85 24.67 -46.87
C LEU A 238 -8.30 23.34 -46.34
N VAL A 239 -9.12 22.58 -45.62
CA VAL A 239 -8.74 21.30 -45.02
C VAL A 239 -9.29 20.12 -45.83
N LEU A 240 -10.57 20.14 -46.22
CA LEU A 240 -11.17 19.09 -47.07
C LEU A 240 -11.60 19.69 -48.40
N ASP A 241 -11.11 19.10 -49.50
CA ASP A 241 -11.41 19.51 -50.88
C ASP A 241 -11.97 18.31 -51.66
N LEU A 242 -13.27 18.33 -51.92
CA LEU A 242 -13.97 17.43 -52.82
C LEU A 242 -14.60 18.26 -53.96
N GLY A 243 -13.85 19.19 -54.55
CA GLY A 243 -14.38 20.04 -55.62
C GLY A 243 -14.62 19.32 -56.95
N GLY A 244 -15.42 19.93 -57.84
CA GLY A 244 -15.69 19.50 -59.20
C GLY A 244 -16.91 18.61 -59.35
N ILE A 245 -17.34 18.38 -60.59
CA ILE A 245 -18.57 17.59 -60.87
C ILE A 245 -18.22 16.09 -60.86
N HIS A 246 -18.67 15.36 -59.85
CA HIS A 246 -18.39 13.94 -59.61
C HIS A 246 -19.57 13.22 -58.92
N GLN A 247 -19.55 11.88 -58.89
CA GLN A 247 -20.51 11.08 -58.10
C GLN A 247 -20.32 11.30 -56.60
N ALA A 248 -21.26 10.85 -55.76
CA ALA A 248 -21.12 10.85 -54.31
C ALA A 248 -19.73 10.33 -53.85
N LEU A 249 -19.00 11.14 -53.08
CA LEU A 249 -17.70 10.79 -52.50
C LEU A 249 -17.67 11.08 -51.01
N ASP A 250 -17.01 10.20 -50.25
CA ASP A 250 -16.81 10.40 -48.81
C ASP A 250 -15.52 11.18 -48.55
N GLY A 251 -15.61 12.12 -47.61
CA GLY A 251 -14.49 12.84 -47.02
C GLY A 251 -14.65 12.93 -45.51
N SER A 252 -13.55 12.72 -44.78
CA SER A 252 -13.54 12.76 -43.32
C SER A 252 -12.33 13.50 -42.78
N ILE A 253 -12.54 14.35 -41.77
CA ILE A 253 -11.50 15.03 -41.00
C ILE A 253 -11.56 14.48 -39.59
N ASP A 254 -10.48 13.83 -39.16
CA ASP A 254 -10.29 13.37 -37.79
C ASP A 254 -9.33 14.33 -37.07
N PHE A 255 -9.87 15.06 -36.09
CA PHE A 255 -9.11 16.05 -35.34
C PHE A 255 -8.25 15.43 -34.24
N ALA A 256 -8.52 14.19 -33.81
CA ALA A 256 -7.70 13.48 -32.83
C ALA A 256 -6.37 13.04 -33.44
N THR A 257 -6.43 12.46 -34.65
CA THR A 257 -5.23 12.02 -35.37
C THR A 257 -4.66 13.09 -36.30
N GLY A 258 -5.46 14.11 -36.62
CA GLY A 258 -5.17 15.11 -37.64
C GLY A 258 -5.27 14.57 -39.07
N LYS A 259 -5.78 13.36 -39.27
CA LYS A 259 -5.85 12.67 -40.57
C LYS A 259 -7.05 13.17 -41.38
N ILE A 260 -6.84 13.35 -42.68
CA ILE A 260 -7.89 13.63 -43.66
C ILE A 260 -8.01 12.41 -44.58
N THR A 261 -9.21 11.85 -44.71
CA THR A 261 -9.48 10.65 -45.51
C THR A 261 -10.41 10.98 -46.66
N TYR A 262 -10.10 10.40 -47.82
CA TYR A 262 -10.89 10.50 -49.05
C TYR A 262 -11.24 9.09 -49.51
N ASP A 263 -12.49 8.84 -49.91
CA ASP A 263 -12.94 7.52 -50.42
C ASP A 263 -12.11 7.05 -51.63
N ARG A 264 -11.70 8.00 -52.49
CA ARG A 264 -11.03 7.69 -53.75
C ARG A 264 -9.78 8.52 -53.97
N THR A 265 -8.88 7.97 -54.79
CA THR A 265 -7.71 8.70 -55.27
C THR A 265 -8.13 9.69 -56.34
N GLN A 266 -7.78 10.97 -56.15
CA GLN A 266 -8.15 12.04 -57.07
C GLN A 266 -7.28 11.99 -58.33
N SER A 267 -7.92 11.81 -59.50
CA SER A 267 -7.22 11.70 -60.79
C SER A 267 -7.01 13.04 -61.48
N TYR A 268 -7.66 14.10 -60.99
CA TYR A 268 -7.61 15.45 -61.55
C TYR A 268 -7.33 16.49 -60.46
N GLY A 269 -6.63 17.56 -60.84
CA GLY A 269 -6.26 18.62 -59.90
C GLY A 269 -4.94 18.38 -59.16
N ASN A 270 -4.75 19.13 -58.08
CA ASN A 270 -3.59 18.97 -57.20
C ASN A 270 -3.90 17.96 -56.10
N ARG A 271 -2.95 17.10 -55.72
CA ARG A 271 -3.16 16.18 -54.59
C ARG A 271 -3.65 16.97 -53.35
N PRO A 272 -4.80 16.62 -52.78
CA PRO A 272 -5.28 17.29 -51.57
C PRO A 272 -4.42 16.90 -50.35
N ALA A 273 -4.49 17.73 -49.30
CA ALA A 273 -3.79 17.45 -48.05
C ALA A 273 -4.32 16.17 -47.40
N ALA A 274 -3.42 15.36 -46.87
CA ALA A 274 -3.72 14.11 -46.16
C ALA A 274 -3.79 14.31 -44.64
N THR A 275 -3.34 15.47 -44.13
CA THR A 275 -3.45 15.85 -42.71
C THR A 275 -3.76 17.34 -42.55
N ILE A 276 -4.38 17.72 -41.43
CA ILE A 276 -4.66 19.12 -41.09
C ILE A 276 -3.36 19.94 -41.06
N THR A 277 -2.30 19.38 -40.45
CA THR A 277 -0.98 20.02 -40.39
C THR A 277 -0.42 20.30 -41.79
N GLU A 278 -0.58 19.36 -42.73
CA GLU A 278 -0.18 19.55 -44.13
C GLU A 278 -1.00 20.67 -44.79
N ALA A 279 -2.33 20.69 -44.62
CA ALA A 279 -3.19 21.73 -45.16
C ALA A 279 -2.77 23.14 -44.69
N PHE A 280 -2.51 23.30 -43.39
CA PHE A 280 -2.04 24.56 -42.81
C PHE A 280 -0.65 24.96 -43.33
N HIS A 281 0.30 24.02 -43.37
CA HIS A 281 1.62 24.28 -43.92
C HIS A 281 1.56 24.72 -45.39
N GLU A 282 0.75 24.05 -46.20
CA GLU A 282 0.53 24.38 -47.60
C GLU A 282 -0.13 25.75 -47.82
N ALA A 283 -0.89 26.24 -46.84
CA ALA A 283 -1.47 27.57 -46.79
C ALA A 283 -0.54 28.64 -46.17
N GLY A 284 0.66 28.26 -45.73
CA GLY A 284 1.60 29.16 -45.06
C GLY A 284 1.21 29.54 -43.62
N LYS A 285 0.39 28.71 -42.97
CA LYS A 285 -0.05 28.87 -41.57
C LYS A 285 0.40 27.67 -40.71
N THR A 286 0.16 27.74 -39.41
CA THR A 286 0.42 26.65 -38.46
C THR A 286 -0.89 26.24 -37.80
N TRP A 287 -1.16 24.94 -37.76
CA TRP A 287 -2.31 24.38 -37.04
C TRP A 287 -2.06 24.49 -35.54
N ASP A 288 -3.01 25.08 -34.81
CA ASP A 288 -2.95 25.22 -33.35
C ASP A 288 -3.83 24.17 -32.69
N SER A 289 -3.27 23.00 -32.37
CA SER A 289 -4.01 21.93 -31.69
C SER A 289 -4.06 22.11 -30.17
N THR A 290 -3.83 23.33 -29.66
CA THR A 290 -3.82 23.58 -28.21
C THR A 290 -5.20 23.24 -27.63
N PRO A 291 -5.27 22.40 -26.59
CA PRO A 291 -6.53 22.09 -25.93
C PRO A 291 -7.30 23.35 -25.52
N TYR A 292 -8.61 23.32 -25.74
CA TYR A 292 -9.60 24.38 -25.51
C TYR A 292 -9.45 25.63 -26.38
N LYS A 293 -8.54 25.62 -27.36
CA LYS A 293 -8.46 26.66 -28.37
C LYS A 293 -9.75 26.69 -29.18
N THR A 294 -10.31 27.88 -29.37
CA THR A 294 -11.46 28.08 -30.25
C THR A 294 -11.00 28.13 -31.72
N HIS A 295 -11.73 27.45 -32.58
CA HIS A 295 -11.56 27.34 -34.02
C HIS A 295 -12.87 27.64 -34.74
N HIS A 296 -12.77 28.00 -36.01
CA HIS A 296 -13.94 28.29 -36.86
C HIS A 296 -14.03 27.33 -38.05
N LEU A 297 -15.18 26.68 -38.19
CA LEU A 297 -15.55 25.87 -39.35
C LEU A 297 -16.29 26.73 -40.38
N SER A 298 -15.83 26.71 -41.63
CA SER A 298 -16.58 27.23 -42.78
C SER A 298 -16.73 26.14 -43.85
N PHE A 299 -17.96 25.72 -44.10
CA PHE A 299 -18.32 24.68 -45.06
C PHE A 299 -19.06 25.33 -46.24
N PHE A 300 -18.68 24.97 -47.47
CA PHE A 300 -19.30 25.42 -48.70
C PHE A 300 -19.64 24.21 -49.57
N TYR A 301 -20.88 24.17 -50.06
CA TYR A 301 -21.41 23.08 -50.88
C TYR A 301 -22.20 23.62 -52.06
N LEU A 302 -21.98 23.06 -53.24
CA LEU A 302 -22.67 23.43 -54.47
C LEU A 302 -23.20 22.19 -55.17
N GLU A 303 -24.49 22.20 -55.45
CA GLU A 303 -25.13 21.28 -56.39
C GLU A 303 -25.21 21.95 -57.75
N ARG A 304 -24.46 21.44 -58.73
CA ARG A 304 -24.31 22.13 -60.02
C ARG A 304 -24.09 21.22 -61.25
N GLY A 305 -23.99 19.92 -61.05
CA GLY A 305 -23.63 18.89 -62.03
C GLY A 305 -24.79 18.10 -62.62
N ASP A 306 -26.03 18.37 -62.20
CA ASP A 306 -27.25 17.64 -62.57
C ASP A 306 -27.33 16.19 -62.03
N GLY A 307 -26.58 15.89 -60.96
CA GLY A 307 -26.47 14.57 -60.32
C GLY A 307 -27.55 14.25 -59.28
N GLY A 308 -28.10 15.25 -58.59
CA GLY A 308 -29.09 15.03 -57.54
C GLY A 308 -28.45 14.86 -56.18
N SER A 309 -28.59 15.91 -55.36
CA SER A 309 -27.98 16.00 -54.05
C SER A 309 -28.15 14.74 -53.19
N ASN A 310 -27.01 14.14 -52.90
CA ASN A 310 -26.84 13.04 -51.95
C ASN A 310 -26.09 13.51 -50.70
N CYS A 311 -26.29 14.78 -50.32
CA CYS A 311 -25.67 15.41 -49.16
C CYS A 311 -25.92 14.62 -47.87
N LYS A 312 -24.85 14.11 -47.29
CA LYS A 312 -24.78 13.60 -45.93
C LYS A 312 -23.70 14.37 -45.21
N ILE A 313 -24.09 15.03 -44.13
CA ILE A 313 -23.17 15.76 -43.28
C ILE A 313 -23.36 15.24 -41.87
N ARG A 314 -22.24 14.94 -41.19
CA ARG A 314 -22.27 14.44 -39.82
C ARG A 314 -21.02 14.88 -39.07
N PHE A 315 -21.16 15.50 -37.91
CA PHE A 315 -20.01 15.89 -37.08
C PHE A 315 -20.36 15.95 -35.60
N ASN A 316 -19.39 15.69 -34.72
CA ASN A 316 -19.51 15.82 -33.26
C ASN A 316 -18.68 16.98 -32.70
N LEU A 317 -18.36 17.98 -33.53
CA LEU A 317 -17.65 19.18 -33.10
C LEU A 317 -18.42 19.83 -31.91
N PRO A 318 -17.72 20.22 -30.83
CA PRO A 318 -18.35 20.86 -29.68
C PRO A 318 -18.64 22.33 -30.01
N VAL A 319 -19.64 22.51 -30.87
CA VAL A 319 -20.06 23.81 -31.39
C VAL A 319 -20.67 24.67 -30.30
N LYS A 320 -20.43 25.96 -30.40
CA LYS A 320 -20.99 26.96 -29.49
C LYS A 320 -21.36 28.23 -30.24
N PRO A 321 -22.32 29.01 -29.71
CA PRO A 321 -22.57 30.36 -30.19
C PRO A 321 -21.34 31.24 -30.04
N SER A 322 -21.15 32.11 -31.04
CA SER A 322 -20.13 33.15 -30.99
C SER A 322 -20.30 33.97 -29.72
N LYS A 323 -19.17 34.37 -29.10
CA LYS A 323 -19.14 35.20 -27.88
C LYS A 323 -19.87 34.59 -26.68
N ALA A 324 -19.95 33.27 -26.57
CA ALA A 324 -20.45 32.57 -25.39
C ALA A 324 -19.30 32.11 -24.46
N ILE A 325 -19.56 32.13 -23.15
CA ILE A 325 -18.71 31.53 -22.11
C ILE A 325 -19.45 30.35 -21.49
N ASP A 326 -18.87 29.16 -21.58
CA ASP A 326 -19.37 27.95 -20.96
C ASP A 326 -18.58 27.63 -19.68
N ILE A 327 -19.28 27.48 -18.56
CA ILE A 327 -18.72 27.07 -17.27
C ILE A 327 -19.24 25.66 -16.98
N GLU A 328 -18.41 24.64 -17.14
CA GLU A 328 -18.75 23.24 -16.87
C GLU A 328 -18.35 22.82 -15.46
N LYS A 329 -19.15 21.93 -14.86
CA LYS A 329 -18.92 21.40 -13.53
C LYS A 329 -18.72 19.88 -13.52
N GLU A 330 -17.54 19.46 -13.07
CA GLU A 330 -17.19 18.08 -12.75
C GLU A 330 -16.75 17.91 -11.28
N THR A 331 -16.78 16.65 -10.79
CA THR A 331 -16.44 16.34 -9.39
C THR A 331 -15.72 15.01 -9.24
N LEU A 332 -14.77 14.96 -8.30
CA LEU A 332 -13.98 13.78 -7.94
C LEU A 332 -14.10 13.47 -6.44
N GLY A 333 -14.16 12.18 -6.10
CA GLY A 333 -14.34 11.68 -4.73
C GLY A 333 -15.79 11.57 -4.29
N THR A 334 -16.04 11.48 -2.97
CA THR A 334 -17.38 11.27 -2.36
C THR A 334 -18.16 12.57 -2.24
N ILE A 335 -18.47 13.18 -3.37
CA ILE A 335 -19.35 14.34 -3.43
C ILE A 335 -20.75 13.84 -3.83
N ASP A 336 -21.79 14.29 -3.12
CA ASP A 336 -23.19 13.97 -3.45
C ASP A 336 -23.49 14.37 -4.91
N ALA A 337 -24.03 13.44 -5.70
CA ALA A 337 -24.34 13.66 -7.11
C ALA A 337 -25.35 14.80 -7.34
N ASN A 338 -26.18 15.11 -6.34
CA ASN A 338 -27.14 16.21 -6.39
C ASN A 338 -26.58 17.52 -5.81
N LYS A 339 -25.32 17.53 -5.33
CA LYS A 339 -24.67 18.73 -4.80
C LYS A 339 -24.66 19.80 -5.87
N GLN A 340 -25.22 20.95 -5.51
CA GLN A 340 -25.16 22.16 -6.30
C GLN A 340 -23.92 22.96 -5.91
N PHE A 341 -23.20 23.45 -6.91
CA PHE A 341 -22.05 24.31 -6.81
C PHE A 341 -22.40 25.70 -7.33
N GLN A 342 -21.80 26.72 -6.75
CA GLN A 342 -22.13 28.12 -7.00
C GLN A 342 -20.93 28.83 -7.62
N PHE A 343 -21.16 29.51 -8.74
CA PHE A 343 -20.15 30.20 -9.52
C PHE A 343 -20.51 31.68 -9.67
N GLN A 344 -19.49 32.52 -9.77
CA GLN A 344 -19.59 33.90 -10.21
C GLN A 344 -18.66 34.09 -11.41
N LEU A 345 -19.13 34.82 -12.41
CA LEU A 345 -18.35 35.19 -13.59
C LEU A 345 -17.99 36.68 -13.48
N PHE A 346 -16.71 37.02 -13.62
CA PHE A 346 -16.24 38.41 -13.69
C PHE A 346 -15.71 38.67 -15.09
N VAL A 347 -16.08 39.81 -15.69
CA VAL A 347 -15.80 40.13 -17.10
C VAL A 347 -15.12 41.50 -17.18
N ASP A 348 -14.12 41.63 -18.05
CA ASP A 348 -13.34 42.86 -18.31
C ASP A 348 -12.78 43.51 -17.04
N ASP A 349 -12.17 42.70 -16.17
CA ASP A 349 -11.62 43.10 -14.86
C ASP A 349 -12.61 43.82 -13.93
N SER A 350 -13.92 43.69 -14.19
CA SER A 350 -14.95 44.28 -13.35
C SER A 350 -14.91 43.68 -11.94
N PRO A 351 -14.96 44.51 -10.88
CA PRO A 351 -15.00 44.01 -9.50
C PRO A 351 -16.37 43.43 -9.12
N THR A 352 -17.39 43.60 -9.96
CA THR A 352 -18.75 43.09 -9.75
C THR A 352 -19.02 41.88 -10.64
N PRO A 353 -19.66 40.81 -10.12
CA PRO A 353 -19.98 39.64 -10.92
C PRO A 353 -21.03 39.98 -12.00
N TYR A 354 -20.97 39.25 -13.10
CA TYR A 354 -21.89 39.35 -14.23
C TYR A 354 -23.34 39.15 -13.79
N GLN A 355 -24.18 40.11 -14.17
CA GLN A 355 -25.62 40.10 -13.94
C GLN A 355 -26.32 40.00 -15.29
N GLY A 356 -26.90 38.85 -15.59
CA GLY A 356 -27.51 38.62 -16.89
C GLY A 356 -28.12 37.22 -17.02
N LYS A 357 -28.46 36.88 -18.26
CA LYS A 357 -29.07 35.59 -18.58
C LYS A 357 -28.02 34.49 -18.79
N TYR A 358 -28.40 33.26 -18.46
CA TYR A 358 -27.64 32.05 -18.76
C TYR A 358 -28.59 30.86 -18.95
N SER A 359 -28.09 29.80 -19.59
CA SER A 359 -28.80 28.52 -19.75
C SER A 359 -27.91 27.38 -19.26
N VAL A 360 -28.50 26.32 -18.71
CA VAL A 360 -27.81 25.14 -18.20
C VAL A 360 -28.03 23.96 -19.13
N TYR A 361 -26.95 23.31 -19.51
CA TYR A 361 -26.91 22.18 -20.42
C TYR A 361 -26.33 20.96 -19.72
N ASN A 362 -26.66 19.77 -20.23
CA ASN A 362 -25.99 18.53 -19.88
C ASN A 362 -24.67 18.45 -20.64
N ALA A 363 -23.55 18.27 -19.94
CA ALA A 363 -22.22 18.31 -20.52
C ALA A 363 -21.95 17.18 -21.53
N TYR A 364 -22.57 16.01 -21.35
CA TYR A 364 -22.33 14.84 -22.20
C TYR A 364 -23.19 14.84 -23.47
N THR A 365 -24.43 15.31 -23.37
CA THR A 365 -25.41 15.25 -24.47
C THR A 365 -25.64 16.61 -25.14
N ASN A 366 -25.10 17.69 -24.57
CA ASN A 366 -25.33 19.07 -25.00
C ASN A 366 -26.81 19.48 -25.05
N GLN A 367 -27.67 18.75 -24.34
CA GLN A 367 -29.11 19.03 -24.24
C GLN A 367 -29.37 20.09 -23.17
N VAL A 368 -30.30 21.00 -23.46
CA VAL A 368 -30.75 22.02 -22.50
C VAL A 368 -31.45 21.35 -21.32
N VAL A 369 -30.96 21.61 -20.11
CA VAL A 369 -31.58 21.16 -18.84
C VAL A 369 -32.46 22.26 -18.26
N ARG A 370 -32.01 23.51 -18.32
CA ARG A 370 -32.76 24.71 -17.91
C ARG A 370 -32.41 25.88 -18.82
N SER A 371 -33.39 26.59 -19.37
CA SER A 371 -33.18 27.80 -20.17
C SER A 371 -33.60 29.07 -19.41
N ASP A 372 -33.20 30.24 -19.92
CA ASP A 372 -33.67 31.57 -19.46
C ASP A 372 -33.44 31.87 -17.97
N MET A 373 -32.41 31.28 -17.38
CA MET A 373 -32.01 31.61 -16.03
C MET A 373 -31.44 33.03 -16.01
N SER A 374 -31.64 33.76 -14.91
CA SER A 374 -31.03 35.08 -14.71
C SER A 374 -30.33 35.10 -13.36
N THR A 375 -29.11 35.61 -13.32
CA THR A 375 -28.38 35.78 -12.07
C THR A 375 -29.00 36.89 -11.21
N GLY A 376 -28.99 36.71 -9.89
CA GLY A 376 -29.44 37.72 -8.94
C GLY A 376 -28.43 38.86 -8.80
N SER A 377 -28.66 39.77 -7.84
CA SER A 377 -27.71 40.87 -7.53
C SER A 377 -26.34 40.37 -7.03
N ASP A 378 -26.27 39.11 -6.60
CA ASP A 378 -25.07 38.40 -6.19
C ASP A 378 -24.35 37.70 -7.35
N GLY A 379 -24.90 37.71 -8.58
CA GLY A 379 -24.25 37.17 -9.76
C GLY A 379 -24.06 35.64 -9.75
N VAL A 380 -24.82 34.90 -8.93
CA VAL A 380 -24.59 33.47 -8.72
C VAL A 380 -25.21 32.62 -9.82
N ILE A 381 -24.38 31.76 -10.42
CA ILE A 381 -24.73 30.66 -11.33
C ILE A 381 -24.65 29.35 -10.55
N THR A 382 -25.63 28.47 -10.71
CA THR A 382 -25.67 27.19 -9.96
C THR A 382 -25.64 25.99 -10.90
N LEU A 383 -24.73 25.05 -10.66
CA LEU A 383 -24.54 23.83 -11.47
C LEU A 383 -24.39 22.59 -10.61
N ALA A 384 -24.91 21.45 -11.09
CA ALA A 384 -24.58 20.12 -10.59
C ALA A 384 -23.41 19.51 -11.38
N LYS A 385 -22.89 18.36 -10.92
CA LYS A 385 -21.96 17.55 -11.72
C LYS A 385 -22.55 17.20 -13.10
N GLY A 386 -21.73 17.25 -14.15
CA GLY A 386 -22.11 16.87 -15.51
C GLY A 386 -23.00 17.90 -16.19
N GLN A 387 -22.97 19.15 -15.71
CA GLN A 387 -23.69 20.28 -16.29
C GLN A 387 -22.73 21.40 -16.63
N PHE A 388 -23.07 22.19 -17.64
CA PHE A 388 -22.41 23.48 -17.88
C PHE A 388 -23.43 24.61 -18.02
N ALA A 389 -23.04 25.81 -17.57
CA ALA A 389 -23.78 27.04 -17.79
C ALA A 389 -23.19 27.77 -19.00
N ARG A 390 -24.04 28.07 -19.98
CA ARG A 390 -23.71 28.94 -21.11
C ARG A 390 -24.18 30.36 -20.81
N VAL A 391 -23.24 31.28 -20.78
CA VAL A 391 -23.47 32.71 -20.58
C VAL A 391 -23.22 33.43 -21.91
N GLN A 392 -24.20 34.22 -22.34
CA GLN A 392 -24.14 35.00 -23.57
C GLN A 392 -24.56 36.44 -23.31
N SER A 393 -23.83 37.37 -23.92
CA SER A 393 -24.12 38.79 -23.85
C SER A 393 -23.67 39.48 -25.14
N ASP A 394 -24.44 40.44 -25.62
CA ASP A 394 -24.06 41.30 -26.75
C ASP A 394 -22.80 42.13 -26.47
N THR A 395 -22.44 42.27 -25.18
CA THR A 395 -21.23 42.98 -24.74
C THR A 395 -19.97 42.14 -24.84
N PHE A 396 -20.08 40.81 -24.98
CA PHE A 396 -18.90 39.96 -25.14
C PHE A 396 -18.33 40.11 -26.55
N ALA A 397 -17.01 40.15 -26.63
CA ALA A 397 -16.21 40.18 -27.84
C ALA A 397 -15.08 39.15 -27.73
N ASP A 398 -14.39 38.86 -28.83
CA ASP A 398 -13.32 37.86 -28.82
C ASP A 398 -12.15 38.25 -27.91
N ASP A 399 -11.94 39.55 -27.67
CA ASP A 399 -10.92 40.09 -26.76
C ASP A 399 -11.41 40.32 -25.32
N THR A 400 -12.68 40.04 -25.01
CA THR A 400 -13.23 40.13 -23.66
C THR A 400 -12.47 39.21 -22.71
N THR A 401 -12.04 39.75 -21.57
CA THR A 401 -11.38 38.96 -20.52
C THR A 401 -12.39 38.48 -19.48
N TYR A 402 -12.16 37.32 -18.86
CA TYR A 402 -13.02 36.84 -17.78
C TYR A 402 -12.30 35.96 -16.76
N ILE A 403 -12.88 35.91 -15.56
CA ILE A 403 -12.47 35.06 -14.43
C ILE A 403 -13.70 34.32 -13.92
N VAL A 404 -13.54 33.04 -13.59
CA VAL A 404 -14.56 32.25 -12.91
C VAL A 404 -14.17 32.06 -11.45
N ARG A 405 -15.12 32.35 -10.55
CA ARG A 405 -14.99 32.11 -9.11
C ARG A 405 -15.98 31.05 -8.67
N GLU A 406 -15.51 30.03 -7.97
CA GLU A 406 -16.36 29.06 -7.28
C GLU A 406 -16.49 29.41 -5.79
N LEU A 407 -17.71 29.45 -5.28
CA LEU A 407 -18.03 29.78 -3.88
C LEU A 407 -18.12 28.51 -3.01
N ASN A 408 -17.91 28.66 -1.69
CA ASN A 408 -17.97 27.59 -0.69
C ASN A 408 -16.97 26.44 -0.98
N SER A 409 -15.76 26.79 -1.39
CA SER A 409 -14.76 25.83 -1.89
C SER A 409 -13.86 25.22 -0.81
N SER A 410 -14.01 25.57 0.47
CA SER A 410 -13.12 25.15 1.56
C SER A 410 -13.01 23.63 1.75
N GLY A 411 -14.03 22.87 1.35
CA GLY A 411 -14.03 21.41 1.44
C GLY A 411 -13.31 20.68 0.30
N TYR A 412 -12.76 21.41 -0.68
CA TYR A 412 -12.31 20.85 -1.95
C TYR A 412 -10.94 21.38 -2.38
N THR A 413 -10.18 20.56 -3.10
CA THR A 413 -9.20 21.08 -4.05
C THR A 413 -9.92 21.38 -5.36
N VAL A 414 -9.70 22.59 -5.90
CA VAL A 414 -10.42 23.08 -7.09
C VAL A 414 -9.44 23.36 -8.23
N SER A 415 -9.78 22.90 -9.43
CA SER A 415 -9.03 23.16 -10.67
C SER A 415 -9.94 23.59 -11.81
N ALA A 416 -9.40 24.32 -12.78
CA ALA A 416 -10.06 24.79 -13.99
C ALA A 416 -9.23 24.40 -15.22
N ASN A 417 -9.82 23.66 -16.17
CA ASN A 417 -9.12 23.12 -17.36
C ASN A 417 -7.79 22.43 -17.02
N GLY A 418 -7.76 21.71 -15.89
CA GLY A 418 -6.55 21.04 -15.39
C GLY A 418 -5.51 21.95 -14.73
N SER A 419 -5.78 23.25 -14.55
CA SER A 419 -4.92 24.17 -13.80
C SER A 419 -5.47 24.44 -12.39
N PRO A 420 -4.63 24.47 -11.34
CA PRO A 420 -5.05 24.85 -10.00
C PRO A 420 -5.74 26.21 -9.95
N MET A 421 -6.84 26.31 -9.20
CA MET A 421 -7.46 27.60 -8.88
C MET A 421 -6.86 28.19 -7.61
N THR A 422 -6.84 29.51 -7.51
CA THR A 422 -6.33 30.22 -6.33
C THR A 422 -7.39 30.21 -5.23
N GLN A 423 -7.10 29.53 -4.12
CA GLN A 423 -7.99 29.48 -2.96
C GLN A 423 -7.85 30.76 -2.11
N GLN A 424 -8.97 31.35 -1.70
CA GLN A 424 -9.03 32.53 -0.84
C GLN A 424 -10.03 32.31 0.31
N GLY A 425 -9.72 32.85 1.49
CA GLY A 425 -10.57 32.74 2.68
C GLY A 425 -10.53 31.36 3.37
N SER A 426 -11.39 31.19 4.39
CA SER A 426 -11.61 29.93 5.10
C SER A 426 -13.11 29.68 5.32
N ASP A 427 -13.46 28.43 5.59
CA ASP A 427 -14.83 28.01 5.99
C ASP A 427 -15.90 28.41 4.96
N ASP A 428 -17.07 28.89 5.40
CA ASP A 428 -18.21 29.25 4.55
C ASP A 428 -17.94 30.47 3.64
N ASN A 429 -16.86 31.22 3.87
CA ASN A 429 -16.47 32.36 3.03
C ASN A 429 -15.36 32.00 2.03
N ALA A 430 -14.92 30.74 2.01
CA ALA A 430 -13.87 30.33 1.09
C ALA A 430 -14.38 30.28 -0.34
N TYR A 431 -13.56 30.78 -1.26
CA TYR A 431 -13.80 30.69 -2.70
C TYR A 431 -12.51 30.35 -3.45
N ALA A 432 -12.64 29.81 -4.65
CA ALA A 432 -11.52 29.53 -5.55
C ALA A 432 -11.69 30.35 -6.83
N GLU A 433 -10.61 30.89 -7.39
CA GLU A 433 -10.63 31.69 -8.63
C GLU A 433 -9.69 31.16 -9.70
N THR A 434 -10.11 31.28 -10.96
CA THR A 434 -9.23 31.05 -12.11
C THR A 434 -8.27 32.21 -12.31
N GLY A 435 -7.23 31.99 -13.14
CA GLY A 435 -6.58 33.11 -13.82
C GLY A 435 -7.53 33.79 -14.82
N SER A 436 -7.09 34.88 -15.43
CA SER A 436 -7.84 35.54 -16.49
C SER A 436 -7.77 34.73 -17.79
N PHE A 437 -8.92 34.49 -18.39
CA PHE A 437 -9.07 33.94 -19.74
C PHE A 437 -9.52 35.02 -20.72
N ILE A 438 -9.41 34.73 -22.02
CA ILE A 438 -9.91 35.58 -23.12
C ILE A 438 -10.96 34.77 -23.88
N VAL A 439 -12.15 35.33 -24.11
CA VAL A 439 -13.30 34.61 -24.71
C VAL A 439 -12.97 33.97 -26.06
N GLY A 440 -12.29 34.69 -26.96
CA GLY A 440 -11.90 34.19 -28.27
C GLY A 440 -10.81 33.12 -28.24
N GLU A 441 -10.09 32.99 -27.13
CA GLU A 441 -9.06 31.96 -26.96
C GLU A 441 -9.58 30.74 -26.19
N THR A 442 -10.14 30.97 -25.00
CA THR A 442 -10.70 29.96 -24.10
C THR A 442 -12.10 30.40 -23.73
N SER A 443 -13.10 29.74 -24.27
CA SER A 443 -14.51 30.07 -24.03
C SER A 443 -15.25 29.00 -23.25
N HIS A 444 -14.64 27.84 -23.04
CA HIS A 444 -15.18 26.75 -22.27
C HIS A 444 -14.22 26.43 -21.12
N VAL A 445 -14.72 26.46 -19.89
CA VAL A 445 -13.94 26.19 -18.68
C VAL A 445 -14.60 25.11 -17.85
N THR A 446 -13.92 23.98 -17.68
CA THR A 446 -14.35 22.88 -16.83
C THR A 446 -13.75 23.04 -15.43
N ILE A 447 -14.60 23.24 -14.43
CA ILE A 447 -14.25 23.36 -13.02
C ILE A 447 -14.42 22.03 -12.30
N VAL A 448 -13.38 21.56 -11.63
CA VAL A 448 -13.35 20.25 -10.97
C VAL A 448 -13.07 20.39 -9.48
N ASN A 449 -13.98 19.84 -8.66
CA ASN A 449 -13.79 19.76 -7.21
C ASN A 449 -13.42 18.36 -6.85
N SER A 450 -12.36 18.23 -6.07
CA SER A 450 -11.99 16.96 -5.46
C SER A 450 -12.03 17.07 -3.94
N ASN A 451 -12.69 16.10 -3.29
CA ASN A 451 -12.54 15.86 -1.86
C ASN A 451 -11.68 14.62 -1.55
N VAL A 452 -10.99 14.09 -2.57
CA VAL A 452 -10.12 12.93 -2.40
C VAL A 452 -8.94 13.30 -1.50
N LYS A 453 -8.70 12.47 -0.49
CA LYS A 453 -7.52 12.53 0.39
C LYS A 453 -6.84 11.17 0.36
N PRO A 454 -5.51 11.06 0.37
CA PRO A 454 -4.86 9.76 0.47
C PRO A 454 -5.32 9.04 1.72
N SER A 455 -5.43 7.72 1.65
CA SER A 455 -5.36 6.94 2.87
C SER A 455 -3.90 6.88 3.27
N ASN A 456 -3.62 7.31 4.49
CA ASN A 456 -2.28 7.28 5.05
C ASN A 456 -2.36 6.69 6.46
N ASN A 457 -1.44 5.79 6.77
CA ASN A 457 -1.36 5.17 8.08
C ASN A 457 0.08 5.10 8.57
N LYS A 458 0.24 5.15 9.88
CA LYS A 458 1.53 4.94 10.52
C LYS A 458 1.37 3.81 11.51
N SER A 459 2.15 2.74 11.32
CA SER A 459 2.11 1.58 12.20
C SER A 459 3.51 1.23 12.69
N ILE A 460 3.56 0.54 13.82
CA ILE A 460 4.79 -0.09 14.29
C ILE A 460 4.58 -1.58 14.42
N VAL A 461 5.61 -2.34 14.07
CA VAL A 461 5.64 -3.80 14.23
C VAL A 461 6.92 -4.15 14.95
N LYS A 462 6.85 -5.03 15.93
CA LYS A 462 8.04 -5.49 16.66
C LYS A 462 8.90 -6.34 15.73
N THR A 463 10.21 -6.09 15.68
CA THR A 463 11.12 -6.90 14.86
C THR A 463 11.48 -8.22 15.55
N ASP A 464 11.12 -9.35 14.95
CA ASP A 464 11.51 -10.67 15.43
C ASP A 464 13.01 -10.93 15.23
N GLY A 465 13.68 -11.48 16.25
CA GLY A 465 15.06 -11.97 16.14
C GLY A 465 16.18 -10.92 16.15
N GLY A 466 15.89 -9.66 16.51
CA GLY A 466 16.90 -8.60 16.69
C GLY A 466 17.42 -8.42 18.13
N ASP A 467 18.37 -7.50 18.31
CA ASP A 467 18.98 -7.11 19.60
C ASP A 467 18.03 -6.28 20.51
N GLY A 468 16.72 -6.52 20.51
CA GLY A 468 15.81 -6.03 21.55
C GLY A 468 14.41 -5.55 21.15
N ASP A 469 13.83 -4.62 21.94
CA ASP A 469 12.55 -3.90 21.70
C ASP A 469 12.70 -2.90 20.54
N GLN A 470 13.18 -3.37 19.40
CA GLN A 470 13.23 -2.62 18.15
C GLN A 470 11.88 -2.76 17.45
N TYR A 471 11.46 -1.67 16.83
CA TYR A 471 10.23 -1.59 16.07
C TYR A 471 10.58 -1.15 14.65
N THR A 472 10.01 -1.84 13.67
CA THR A 472 9.93 -1.29 12.31
C THR A 472 8.72 -0.36 12.29
N LEU A 473 8.99 0.91 12.02
CA LEU A 473 7.99 1.93 11.81
C LEU A 473 7.68 1.97 10.31
N ASN A 474 6.41 1.88 9.95
CA ASN A 474 5.93 1.91 8.56
C ASN A 474 4.99 3.10 8.39
N LEU A 475 5.28 3.97 7.43
CA LEU A 475 4.40 5.05 6.99
C LEU A 475 3.89 4.70 5.60
N THR A 476 2.57 4.47 5.49
CA THR A 476 1.94 4.11 4.22
C THR A 476 1.19 5.29 3.61
N ALA A 477 1.15 5.35 2.29
CA ALA A 477 0.31 6.28 1.53
C ALA A 477 -0.30 5.53 0.34
N SER A 478 -1.62 5.60 0.16
CA SER A 478 -2.32 4.98 -0.97
C SER A 478 -3.32 5.91 -1.64
N GLY A 479 -3.56 5.66 -2.93
CA GLY A 479 -4.61 6.30 -3.72
C GLY A 479 -6.02 5.87 -3.30
N ASP A 480 -6.19 4.67 -2.72
CA ASP A 480 -7.44 4.23 -2.13
C ASP A 480 -7.73 5.03 -0.86
N SER A 481 -8.69 5.95 -0.93
CA SER A 481 -9.11 6.74 0.21
C SER A 481 -10.35 6.18 0.87
N THR A 482 -10.45 6.30 2.19
CA THR A 482 -11.72 6.04 2.90
C THR A 482 -12.85 6.97 2.45
N SER A 483 -12.49 8.09 1.79
CA SER A 483 -13.37 9.04 1.11
C SER A 483 -13.55 8.73 -0.40
N SER A 484 -13.20 7.54 -0.88
CA SER A 484 -13.33 7.10 -2.29
C SER A 484 -14.27 5.92 -2.47
N THR A 485 -15.28 5.81 -1.61
CA THR A 485 -16.36 4.84 -1.78
C THR A 485 -17.24 5.14 -3.00
N VAL A 486 -17.11 6.31 -3.62
CA VAL A 486 -17.74 6.62 -4.91
C VAL A 486 -16.71 6.46 -6.01
N THR A 487 -16.69 5.26 -6.60
CA THR A 487 -16.32 5.09 -7.99
C THR A 487 -17.45 5.63 -8.85
N THR A 488 -17.26 6.81 -9.47
CA THR A 488 -17.96 7.03 -10.73
C THR A 488 -17.25 6.16 -11.74
N ALA A 489 -17.79 4.95 -11.93
CA ALA A 489 -17.37 4.17 -13.07
C ALA A 489 -17.64 5.01 -14.31
N THR A 490 -16.61 5.26 -15.11
CA THR A 490 -16.85 5.75 -16.47
C THR A 490 -17.78 4.74 -17.12
N PRO A 491 -18.79 5.17 -17.89
CA PRO A 491 -19.69 4.23 -18.55
C PRO A 491 -18.87 3.19 -19.31
N ALA A 492 -19.12 1.91 -19.03
CA ALA A 492 -18.26 0.82 -19.51
C ALA A 492 -19.06 -0.40 -19.95
N ASP A 493 -18.58 -1.04 -21.01
CA ASP A 493 -19.10 -2.30 -21.53
C ASP A 493 -18.09 -3.41 -21.31
N ILE A 494 -18.33 -4.25 -20.30
CA ILE A 494 -17.35 -5.25 -19.87
C ILE A 494 -17.77 -6.62 -20.36
N VAL A 495 -16.90 -7.29 -21.10
CA VAL A 495 -17.05 -8.69 -21.49
C VAL A 495 -16.12 -9.53 -20.65
N LEU A 496 -16.69 -10.28 -19.71
CA LEU A 496 -15.97 -11.26 -18.93
C LEU A 496 -15.90 -12.58 -19.70
N VAL A 497 -14.70 -12.98 -20.10
CA VAL A 497 -14.42 -14.19 -20.87
C VAL A 497 -13.76 -15.23 -19.95
N MET A 498 -14.51 -16.27 -19.59
CA MET A 498 -14.08 -17.26 -18.60
C MET A 498 -13.81 -18.62 -19.23
N ASP A 499 -12.60 -19.14 -18.99
CA ASP A 499 -12.28 -20.52 -19.31
C ASP A 499 -13.08 -21.49 -18.42
N LYS A 500 -13.67 -22.48 -19.09
CA LYS A 500 -14.42 -23.62 -18.55
C LYS A 500 -13.90 -24.91 -19.19
N SER A 501 -12.65 -24.95 -19.62
CA SER A 501 -11.90 -26.14 -20.02
C SER A 501 -11.77 -27.14 -18.86
N GLY A 502 -11.50 -28.41 -19.17
CA GLY A 502 -11.34 -29.45 -18.15
C GLY A 502 -10.22 -29.16 -17.14
N SER A 503 -9.17 -28.42 -17.53
CA SER A 503 -8.09 -28.03 -16.62
C SER A 503 -8.57 -27.14 -15.47
N MET A 504 -9.62 -26.35 -15.69
CA MET A 504 -10.17 -25.44 -14.69
C MET A 504 -10.94 -26.13 -13.55
N GLU A 505 -11.13 -27.46 -13.60
CA GLU A 505 -11.95 -28.18 -12.63
C GLU A 505 -11.49 -27.98 -11.15
N GLY A 506 -12.46 -27.99 -10.24
CA GLY A 506 -12.20 -27.90 -8.80
C GLY A 506 -11.95 -26.46 -8.31
N LYS A 507 -10.77 -26.21 -7.73
CA LYS A 507 -10.47 -24.94 -7.03
C LYS A 507 -10.32 -23.76 -7.97
N LEU A 508 -9.75 -23.96 -9.17
CA LEU A 508 -9.49 -22.89 -10.13
C LEU A 508 -10.80 -22.23 -10.60
N ASP A 509 -11.74 -23.03 -11.11
CA ASP A 509 -13.08 -22.57 -11.49
C ASP A 509 -13.87 -22.00 -10.29
N SER A 510 -13.74 -22.60 -9.11
CA SER A 510 -14.38 -22.07 -7.89
C SER A 510 -13.90 -20.67 -7.53
N ASN A 511 -12.60 -20.41 -7.67
CA ASN A 511 -12.01 -19.10 -7.42
C ASN A 511 -12.38 -18.10 -8.52
N ALA A 512 -12.32 -18.52 -9.78
CA ALA A 512 -12.75 -17.74 -10.93
C ALA A 512 -14.20 -17.23 -10.79
N LYS A 513 -15.13 -18.12 -10.43
CA LYS A 513 -16.54 -17.76 -10.17
C LYS A 513 -16.69 -16.77 -9.03
N LYS A 514 -15.98 -16.97 -7.91
CA LYS A 514 -16.04 -16.06 -6.75
C LYS A 514 -15.54 -14.67 -7.11
N ALA A 515 -14.40 -14.58 -7.81
CA ALA A 515 -13.83 -13.33 -8.24
C ALA A 515 -14.75 -12.61 -9.24
N ALA A 516 -15.32 -13.33 -10.21
CA ALA A 516 -16.28 -12.78 -11.18
C ALA A 516 -17.50 -12.17 -10.49
N ASN A 517 -18.07 -12.88 -9.51
CA ASN A 517 -19.22 -12.40 -8.75
C ASN A 517 -18.86 -11.19 -7.88
N ALA A 518 -17.65 -11.14 -7.30
CA ALA A 518 -17.19 -10.00 -6.53
C ALA A 518 -17.01 -8.75 -7.40
N LEU A 519 -16.40 -8.91 -8.59
CA LEU A 519 -16.24 -7.83 -9.57
C LEU A 519 -17.61 -7.30 -10.04
N ALA A 520 -18.54 -8.21 -10.37
CA ALA A 520 -19.90 -7.84 -10.75
C ALA A 520 -20.64 -7.12 -9.62
N GLY A 521 -20.48 -7.55 -8.36
CA GLY A 521 -21.08 -6.88 -7.20
C GLY A 521 -20.53 -5.47 -6.95
N LYS A 522 -19.27 -5.21 -7.32
CA LYS A 522 -18.66 -3.87 -7.21
C LYS A 522 -19.12 -2.94 -8.34
N LEU A 523 -19.33 -3.45 -9.55
CA LEU A 523 -19.65 -2.64 -10.73
C LEU A 523 -21.15 -2.44 -10.96
N LEU A 524 -21.95 -3.46 -10.67
CA LEU A 524 -23.37 -3.51 -11.01
C LEU A 524 -24.25 -3.22 -9.78
N THR A 525 -24.06 -2.05 -9.18
CA THR A 525 -24.77 -1.64 -7.97
C THR A 525 -26.18 -1.09 -8.28
N ALA A 526 -27.00 -0.91 -7.24
CA ALA A 526 -28.32 -0.31 -7.40
C ALA A 526 -28.25 1.14 -7.90
N GLU A 527 -27.23 1.88 -7.47
CA GLU A 527 -26.93 3.24 -7.93
C GLU A 527 -26.59 3.24 -9.42
N ASN A 528 -25.76 2.29 -9.87
CA ASN A 528 -25.46 2.13 -11.29
C ASN A 528 -26.73 1.83 -12.10
N SER A 529 -27.59 0.90 -11.65
CA SER A 529 -28.84 0.60 -12.34
C SER A 529 -29.85 1.75 -12.40
N ALA A 530 -29.71 2.76 -11.53
CA ALA A 530 -30.56 3.95 -11.53
C ALA A 530 -30.08 5.04 -12.50
N LEU A 531 -28.86 4.94 -13.03
CA LEU A 531 -28.31 5.87 -14.03
C LEU A 531 -28.99 5.70 -15.40
N PRO A 532 -29.02 6.75 -16.24
CA PRO A 532 -29.37 6.63 -17.66
C PRO A 532 -28.56 5.54 -18.38
N GLU A 533 -29.15 4.84 -19.35
CA GLU A 533 -28.53 3.65 -19.96
C GLU A 533 -27.15 3.94 -20.55
N ASP A 534 -26.90 5.12 -21.10
CA ASP A 534 -25.62 5.60 -21.63
C ASP A 534 -24.55 5.84 -20.54
N GLN A 535 -24.96 6.03 -19.29
CA GLN A 535 -24.08 6.30 -18.15
C GLN A 535 -23.76 5.07 -17.29
N GLN A 536 -24.39 3.94 -17.58
CA GLN A 536 -24.23 2.71 -16.80
C GLN A 536 -22.91 2.00 -17.09
N VAL A 537 -22.44 1.21 -16.13
CA VAL A 537 -21.61 0.04 -16.38
C VAL A 537 -22.50 -1.18 -16.58
N ARG A 538 -22.21 -1.96 -17.61
CA ARG A 538 -22.90 -3.23 -17.87
C ARG A 538 -21.89 -4.33 -18.19
N MET A 539 -22.20 -5.55 -17.77
CA MET A 539 -21.34 -6.71 -17.98
C MET A 539 -22.03 -7.78 -18.83
N ALA A 540 -21.26 -8.43 -19.69
CA ALA A 540 -21.61 -9.64 -20.42
C ALA A 540 -20.68 -10.79 -19.99
N VAL A 541 -21.13 -12.03 -20.15
CA VAL A 541 -20.33 -13.23 -19.83
C VAL A 541 -20.25 -14.14 -21.04
N VAL A 542 -19.03 -14.37 -21.49
CA VAL A 542 -18.66 -15.42 -22.45
C VAL A 542 -17.95 -16.51 -21.67
N THR A 543 -18.34 -17.77 -21.87
CA THR A 543 -17.60 -18.92 -21.34
C THR A 543 -17.12 -19.77 -22.49
N PHE A 544 -15.93 -20.37 -22.36
CA PHE A 544 -15.40 -21.22 -23.42
C PHE A 544 -14.77 -22.50 -22.88
N SER A 545 -14.72 -23.51 -23.73
CA SER A 545 -13.87 -24.69 -23.59
C SER A 545 -13.36 -25.07 -24.98
N THR A 546 -13.71 -26.23 -25.54
CA THR A 546 -13.46 -26.53 -26.97
C THR A 546 -14.20 -25.54 -27.87
N ASN A 547 -15.36 -25.07 -27.42
CA ASN A 547 -16.20 -24.08 -28.10
C ASN A 547 -16.51 -22.91 -27.15
N ALA A 548 -16.78 -21.73 -27.69
CA ALA A 548 -17.23 -20.57 -26.92
C ALA A 548 -18.75 -20.41 -26.95
N SER A 549 -19.31 -19.82 -25.89
CA SER A 549 -20.73 -19.47 -25.84
C SER A 549 -20.98 -18.20 -25.04
N LEU A 550 -21.86 -17.34 -25.56
CA LEU A 550 -22.41 -16.21 -24.82
C LEU A 550 -23.41 -16.74 -23.77
N LYS A 551 -23.07 -16.65 -22.49
CA LYS A 551 -23.95 -17.06 -21.38
C LYS A 551 -24.88 -15.95 -20.92
N GLN A 552 -24.43 -14.70 -21.05
CA GLN A 552 -25.21 -13.53 -20.68
C GLN A 552 -24.79 -12.36 -21.56
N ASN A 553 -25.76 -11.72 -22.20
CA ASN A 553 -25.56 -10.45 -22.90
C ASN A 553 -25.42 -9.30 -21.88
N PHE A 554 -25.05 -8.10 -22.30
CA PHE A 554 -24.84 -6.96 -21.40
C PHE A 554 -26.02 -6.73 -20.44
N THR A 555 -25.69 -6.59 -19.15
CA THR A 555 -26.68 -6.37 -18.10
C THR A 555 -26.10 -5.59 -16.93
N THR A 556 -26.96 -4.89 -16.20
CA THR A 556 -26.66 -4.23 -14.92
C THR A 556 -27.11 -5.04 -13.70
N ASP A 557 -27.57 -6.28 -13.91
CA ASP A 557 -28.05 -7.15 -12.83
C ASP A 557 -26.97 -8.16 -12.42
N VAL A 558 -26.41 -7.96 -11.23
CA VAL A 558 -25.41 -8.86 -10.63
C VAL A 558 -25.89 -10.32 -10.56
N SER A 559 -27.18 -10.56 -10.36
CA SER A 559 -27.74 -11.92 -10.25
C SER A 559 -27.65 -12.68 -11.56
N LYS A 560 -27.80 -11.97 -12.70
CA LYS A 560 -27.65 -12.57 -14.03
C LYS A 560 -26.20 -12.96 -14.29
N ILE A 561 -25.23 -12.13 -13.89
CA ILE A 561 -23.81 -12.48 -13.97
C ILE A 561 -23.49 -13.69 -13.08
N ASN A 562 -23.95 -13.67 -11.82
CA ASN A 562 -23.76 -14.76 -10.87
C ASN A 562 -24.32 -16.10 -11.39
N ASN A 563 -25.38 -16.05 -12.20
CA ASN A 563 -25.95 -17.23 -12.84
C ASN A 563 -25.19 -17.64 -14.12
N ALA A 564 -24.76 -16.67 -14.93
CA ALA A 564 -24.08 -16.90 -16.19
C ALA A 564 -22.72 -17.61 -16.02
N VAL A 565 -22.04 -17.36 -14.89
CA VAL A 565 -20.77 -18.04 -14.56
C VAL A 565 -20.97 -19.46 -13.99
N LYS A 566 -22.22 -19.89 -13.76
CA LYS A 566 -22.54 -21.25 -13.28
C LYS A 566 -22.45 -22.24 -14.45
N GLY A 567 -21.50 -23.14 -14.36
CA GLY A 567 -21.25 -24.20 -15.32
C GLY A 567 -20.01 -24.98 -14.90
N ASN A 568 -20.05 -26.29 -15.08
CA ASN A 568 -18.93 -27.17 -14.74
C ASN A 568 -17.90 -27.16 -15.87
N PRO A 569 -16.60 -27.06 -15.56
CA PRO A 569 -15.57 -27.06 -16.58
C PRO A 569 -15.49 -28.42 -17.29
N LYS A 570 -15.46 -28.41 -18.63
CA LYS A 570 -15.36 -29.60 -19.48
C LYS A 570 -14.95 -29.23 -20.91
N GLY A 571 -14.00 -29.97 -21.47
CA GLY A 571 -13.52 -29.82 -22.85
C GLY A 571 -12.09 -29.30 -22.90
N GLY A 572 -11.60 -28.98 -24.10
CA GLY A 572 -10.29 -28.34 -24.28
C GLY A 572 -10.35 -26.82 -24.08
N THR A 573 -9.34 -26.11 -24.61
CA THR A 573 -9.13 -24.69 -24.36
C THR A 573 -9.00 -23.94 -25.70
N ASN A 574 -10.08 -23.31 -26.17
CA ASN A 574 -10.13 -22.60 -27.46
C ASN A 574 -10.19 -21.08 -27.27
N TRP A 575 -9.02 -20.45 -27.24
CA TRP A 575 -8.90 -18.99 -27.05
C TRP A 575 -9.47 -18.19 -28.23
N GLU A 576 -9.26 -18.66 -29.47
CA GLU A 576 -9.76 -17.97 -30.68
C GLU A 576 -11.28 -17.85 -30.64
N ALA A 577 -11.99 -18.96 -30.39
CA ALA A 577 -13.45 -18.94 -30.31
C ALA A 577 -13.96 -17.98 -29.23
N ALA A 578 -13.28 -17.94 -28.09
CA ALA A 578 -13.63 -17.10 -26.96
C ALA A 578 -13.47 -15.61 -27.27
N LEU A 579 -12.32 -15.24 -27.85
CA LEU A 579 -12.01 -13.87 -28.25
C LEU A 579 -12.92 -13.41 -29.39
N LYS A 580 -13.19 -14.27 -30.37
CA LYS A 580 -14.14 -13.97 -31.44
C LYS A 580 -15.52 -13.66 -30.88
N GLN A 581 -16.04 -14.52 -30.00
CA GLN A 581 -17.35 -14.31 -29.37
C GLN A 581 -17.39 -13.00 -28.55
N ALA A 582 -16.28 -12.64 -27.91
CA ALA A 582 -16.16 -11.38 -27.19
C ALA A 582 -16.09 -10.17 -28.14
N ASN A 583 -15.37 -10.27 -29.25
CA ASN A 583 -15.26 -9.23 -30.28
C ASN A 583 -16.61 -8.96 -30.94
N ASP A 584 -17.34 -10.00 -31.31
CA ASP A 584 -18.64 -9.93 -31.99
C ASP A 584 -19.74 -9.21 -31.16
N LEU A 585 -19.59 -9.14 -29.82
CA LEU A 585 -20.50 -8.39 -28.95
C LEU A 585 -20.38 -6.89 -29.21
N GLN A 586 -21.40 -6.28 -29.79
CA GLN A 586 -21.45 -4.84 -30.03
C GLN A 586 -21.60 -4.08 -28.71
N GLY A 587 -20.66 -3.19 -28.43
CA GLY A 587 -20.74 -2.25 -27.32
C GLY A 587 -21.69 -1.09 -27.63
N ARG A 588 -21.98 -0.27 -26.61
CA ARG A 588 -22.59 1.05 -26.76
C ARG A 588 -21.58 1.97 -27.46
N LEU A 589 -22.05 2.70 -28.47
CA LEU A 589 -21.26 3.76 -29.10
C LEU A 589 -20.90 4.81 -28.04
N GLY A 590 -19.62 5.23 -27.98
CA GLY A 590 -19.13 6.19 -26.98
C GLY A 590 -18.81 5.64 -25.59
N VAL A 591 -19.05 4.35 -25.37
CA VAL A 591 -18.76 3.67 -24.09
C VAL A 591 -17.59 2.74 -24.30
N LYS A 592 -16.53 2.87 -23.49
CA LYS A 592 -15.34 2.04 -23.65
C LYS A 592 -15.68 0.57 -23.40
N LYS A 593 -15.32 -0.30 -24.35
CA LYS A 593 -15.43 -1.74 -24.19
C LYS A 593 -14.18 -2.32 -23.53
N HIS A 594 -14.37 -3.18 -22.55
CA HIS A 594 -13.30 -3.88 -21.82
C HIS A 594 -13.50 -5.39 -21.95
N ILE A 595 -12.46 -6.13 -22.32
CA ILE A 595 -12.47 -7.59 -22.42
C ILE A 595 -11.53 -8.14 -21.35
N ILE A 596 -12.08 -8.92 -20.41
CA ILE A 596 -11.32 -9.57 -19.34
C ILE A 596 -11.23 -11.06 -19.67
N PHE A 597 -10.04 -11.51 -20.06
CA PHE A 597 -9.77 -12.86 -20.51
C PHE A 597 -9.09 -13.70 -19.42
N LEU A 598 -9.76 -14.75 -18.95
CA LEU A 598 -9.34 -15.59 -17.83
C LEU A 598 -9.12 -17.04 -18.27
N SER A 599 -7.91 -17.59 -18.10
CA SER A 599 -7.54 -18.96 -18.53
C SER A 599 -6.43 -19.57 -17.64
N ASP A 600 -6.45 -20.88 -17.43
CA ASP A 600 -5.43 -21.62 -16.66
C ASP A 600 -4.42 -22.40 -17.51
N GLY A 601 -4.72 -22.62 -18.79
CA GLY A 601 -3.86 -23.36 -19.70
C GLY A 601 -3.66 -22.63 -21.03
N ASN A 602 -2.71 -23.15 -21.81
CA ASN A 602 -2.45 -22.74 -23.20
C ASN A 602 -3.60 -23.17 -24.12
N PRO A 603 -3.78 -22.53 -25.29
CA PRO A 603 -4.84 -22.91 -26.21
C PRO A 603 -4.56 -24.30 -26.82
N THR A 604 -5.48 -25.26 -26.65
CA THR A 604 -5.38 -26.62 -27.22
C THR A 604 -6.26 -26.81 -28.46
N TYR A 605 -7.12 -25.83 -28.75
CA TYR A 605 -7.99 -25.79 -29.92
C TYR A 605 -8.04 -24.38 -30.52
N ARG A 606 -8.47 -24.32 -31.79
CA ARG A 606 -8.81 -23.12 -32.55
C ARG A 606 -10.02 -23.38 -33.46
N THR A 607 -10.64 -22.34 -33.99
CA THR A 607 -11.75 -22.42 -34.96
C THR A 607 -11.27 -22.21 -36.40
N SER A 608 -10.19 -21.47 -36.61
CA SER A 608 -9.63 -21.22 -37.94
C SER A 608 -9.08 -22.50 -38.58
N SER A 609 -9.66 -22.83 -39.74
CA SER A 609 -9.17 -23.89 -40.63
C SER A 609 -8.12 -23.34 -41.59
N TYR A 610 -6.89 -23.84 -41.49
CA TYR A 610 -5.87 -23.57 -42.50
C TYR A 610 -5.87 -24.74 -43.48
N GLY A 611 -6.09 -24.47 -44.77
CA GLY A 611 -6.05 -25.49 -45.84
C GLY A 611 -4.66 -26.09 -46.10
N GLY A 612 -3.79 -26.07 -45.10
CA GLY A 612 -2.39 -26.45 -45.10
C GLY A 612 -1.59 -25.71 -44.01
N SER A 613 -0.29 -25.96 -43.94
CA SER A 613 0.61 -25.45 -42.89
C SER A 613 1.99 -25.10 -43.44
N CYS A 614 2.61 -24.08 -42.85
CA CYS A 614 3.92 -23.57 -43.26
C CYS A 614 5.06 -24.16 -42.43
N TYR A 615 6.15 -24.56 -43.08
CA TYR A 615 7.33 -25.11 -42.42
C TYR A 615 8.64 -24.59 -43.00
N SER A 616 9.58 -24.26 -42.13
CA SER A 616 10.99 -24.12 -42.51
C SER A 616 11.67 -25.49 -42.54
N TYR A 617 12.57 -25.71 -43.49
CA TYR A 617 13.31 -26.96 -43.62
C TYR A 617 14.80 -26.76 -43.34
N SER A 618 15.38 -27.56 -42.46
CA SER A 618 16.81 -27.50 -42.12
C SER A 618 17.56 -28.77 -42.54
N TYR A 619 18.59 -28.60 -43.38
CA TYR A 619 19.47 -29.69 -43.81
C TYR A 619 20.50 -30.09 -42.74
N SER A 620 20.80 -29.20 -41.78
CA SER A 620 21.87 -29.38 -40.79
C SER A 620 21.56 -30.41 -39.70
N TRP A 621 20.29 -30.80 -39.53
CA TRP A 621 19.81 -31.72 -38.49
C TRP A 621 19.16 -32.99 -39.05
N GLY A 622 19.53 -33.45 -40.24
CA GLY A 622 19.01 -34.72 -40.78
C GLY A 622 17.62 -34.63 -41.44
N GLY A 623 17.18 -33.43 -41.84
CA GLY A 623 15.97 -33.22 -42.65
C GLY A 623 14.68 -33.07 -41.84
N HIS A 624 14.66 -32.09 -40.93
CA HIS A 624 13.48 -31.78 -40.12
C HIS A 624 12.71 -30.55 -40.63
N TYR A 625 11.38 -30.65 -40.60
CA TYR A 625 10.45 -29.54 -40.83
C TYR A 625 10.09 -28.90 -39.49
N THR A 626 10.28 -27.58 -39.37
CA THR A 626 9.90 -26.79 -38.19
C THR A 626 8.70 -25.91 -38.54
N PRO A 627 7.58 -25.99 -37.79
CA PRO A 627 6.35 -25.24 -38.10
C PRO A 627 6.57 -23.73 -37.99
N GLN A 628 5.91 -22.97 -38.86
CA GLN A 628 5.95 -21.51 -38.94
C GLN A 628 4.52 -20.93 -38.86
N PRO A 629 3.93 -20.90 -37.65
CA PRO A 629 2.51 -20.62 -37.45
C PRO A 629 2.08 -19.19 -37.78
N GLU A 630 3.04 -18.25 -37.89
CA GLU A 630 2.81 -16.87 -38.32
C GLU A 630 2.37 -16.76 -39.80
N TYR A 631 2.64 -17.77 -40.64
CA TYR A 631 2.24 -17.80 -42.06
C TYR A 631 1.07 -18.77 -42.29
N THR A 632 -0.14 -18.25 -42.17
CA THR A 632 -1.39 -19.03 -42.28
C THR A 632 -1.88 -19.26 -43.71
N THR A 633 -1.17 -18.74 -44.74
CA THR A 633 -1.52 -18.93 -46.14
C THR A 633 -0.33 -19.43 -46.96
N LYS A 634 -0.62 -20.20 -48.03
CA LYS A 634 0.39 -20.66 -48.99
C LYS A 634 1.19 -19.52 -49.62
N ALA A 635 0.56 -18.37 -49.85
CA ALA A 635 1.20 -17.21 -50.46
C ALA A 635 2.23 -16.58 -49.52
N THR A 636 1.83 -16.29 -48.28
CA THR A 636 2.72 -15.67 -47.27
C THR A 636 3.86 -16.60 -46.86
N CYS A 637 3.56 -17.90 -46.70
CA CYS A 637 4.56 -18.92 -46.40
C CYS A 637 5.66 -19.02 -47.47
N LYS A 638 5.27 -19.05 -48.75
CA LYS A 638 6.23 -19.10 -49.86
C LYS A 638 7.02 -17.81 -50.01
N ALA A 639 6.40 -16.66 -49.77
CA ALA A 639 7.08 -15.37 -49.80
C ALA A 639 8.20 -15.29 -48.75
N ALA A 640 8.01 -15.91 -47.59
CA ALA A 640 9.03 -16.05 -46.54
C ALA A 640 10.10 -17.12 -46.82
N GLY A 641 10.02 -17.82 -47.96
CA GLY A 641 10.99 -18.86 -48.36
C GLY A 641 10.76 -20.24 -47.72
N TYR A 642 9.55 -20.48 -47.19
CA TYR A 642 9.19 -21.72 -46.50
C TYR A 642 8.33 -22.66 -47.34
N TYR A 643 8.17 -23.89 -46.87
CA TYR A 643 7.44 -24.96 -47.54
C TYR A 643 6.00 -25.04 -47.02
N TRP A 644 5.03 -25.09 -47.94
CA TRP A 644 3.62 -25.27 -47.62
C TRP A 644 3.20 -26.73 -47.80
N LEU A 645 2.70 -27.36 -46.73
CA LEU A 645 2.09 -28.69 -46.77
C LEU A 645 0.57 -28.54 -46.85
N GLY A 646 -0.10 -29.32 -47.72
CA GLY A 646 -1.54 -29.21 -47.98
C GLY A 646 -2.44 -29.87 -46.93
N GLU A 647 -1.88 -30.26 -45.79
CA GLU A 647 -2.59 -30.94 -44.69
C GLU A 647 -2.51 -30.06 -43.43
N ASN A 648 -3.61 -30.01 -42.69
CA ASN A 648 -3.66 -29.35 -41.39
C ASN A 648 -2.99 -30.28 -40.35
N PRO A 649 -1.92 -29.84 -39.68
CA PRO A 649 -1.10 -30.72 -38.83
C PRO A 649 -1.83 -31.22 -37.58
N ASP A 650 -2.86 -30.49 -37.13
CA ASP A 650 -3.55 -30.78 -35.87
C ASP A 650 -4.81 -31.64 -36.02
N GLY A 651 -5.19 -32.00 -37.26
CA GLY A 651 -6.50 -32.61 -37.53
C GLY A 651 -7.68 -31.71 -37.10
N GLY A 652 -8.90 -32.24 -37.19
CA GLY A 652 -10.10 -31.55 -36.69
C GLY A 652 -11.41 -32.28 -37.00
N SER A 653 -12.39 -32.12 -36.11
CA SER A 653 -13.79 -32.51 -36.31
C SER A 653 -14.69 -31.48 -35.63
N ASP A 654 -15.88 -31.23 -36.19
CA ASP A 654 -16.89 -30.31 -35.64
C ASP A 654 -16.42 -28.85 -35.47
N ASP A 655 -15.82 -28.27 -36.52
CA ASP A 655 -15.39 -26.86 -36.60
C ASP A 655 -14.39 -26.39 -35.51
N ALA A 656 -13.73 -27.36 -34.84
CA ALA A 656 -12.61 -27.14 -33.94
C ALA A 656 -11.37 -27.93 -34.41
N TYR A 657 -10.23 -27.26 -34.48
CA TYR A 657 -8.94 -27.79 -34.92
C TYR A 657 -7.95 -27.77 -33.75
N GLY A 658 -7.19 -28.84 -33.54
CA GLY A 658 -6.29 -28.96 -32.39
C GLY A 658 -6.15 -30.40 -31.88
N ALA A 659 -4.97 -30.74 -31.35
CA ALA A 659 -4.69 -32.04 -30.76
C ALA A 659 -5.44 -32.29 -29.42
N GLY A 660 -5.92 -31.21 -28.80
CA GLY A 660 -6.75 -31.23 -27.60
C GLY A 660 -5.99 -31.30 -26.27
N ASP A 661 -4.70 -31.59 -26.31
CA ASP A 661 -3.80 -31.69 -25.15
C ASP A 661 -2.61 -30.69 -25.19
N SER A 662 -2.20 -30.20 -26.37
CA SER A 662 -1.14 -29.19 -26.50
C SER A 662 -1.26 -28.32 -27.78
N ASP A 663 -0.31 -27.39 -27.96
CA ASP A 663 -0.12 -26.58 -29.17
C ASP A 663 1.32 -26.74 -29.69
N ASP A 664 1.74 -27.99 -29.92
CA ASP A 664 3.11 -28.34 -30.31
C ASP A 664 3.58 -27.63 -31.59
N TYR A 665 2.64 -27.22 -32.45
CA TYR A 665 2.92 -26.53 -33.71
C TYR A 665 2.69 -25.00 -33.66
N GLY A 666 2.15 -24.48 -32.56
CA GLY A 666 1.94 -23.03 -32.33
C GLY A 666 0.77 -22.39 -33.09
N PHE A 667 -0.03 -23.17 -33.82
CA PHE A 667 -1.12 -22.64 -34.65
C PHE A 667 -2.33 -22.20 -33.82
N ASN A 668 -2.58 -22.81 -32.66
CA ASN A 668 -3.72 -22.44 -31.81
C ASN A 668 -3.47 -21.07 -31.18
N TYR A 669 -2.27 -20.85 -30.65
CA TYR A 669 -1.85 -19.55 -30.11
C TYR A 669 -1.83 -18.46 -31.19
N ALA A 670 -1.28 -18.73 -32.37
CA ALA A 670 -1.24 -17.75 -33.46
C ALA A 670 -2.64 -17.31 -33.91
N ALA A 671 -3.61 -18.25 -33.98
CA ALA A 671 -5.01 -17.92 -34.29
C ALA A 671 -5.65 -17.04 -33.20
N ALA A 672 -5.41 -17.36 -31.93
CA ALA A 672 -5.90 -16.57 -30.80
C ALA A 672 -5.32 -15.15 -30.79
N LEU A 673 -4.02 -14.99 -31.04
CA LEU A 673 -3.36 -13.68 -31.12
C LEU A 673 -3.92 -12.84 -32.28
N ALA A 674 -4.10 -13.45 -33.45
CA ALA A 674 -4.69 -12.77 -34.60
C ALA A 674 -6.12 -12.27 -34.31
N GLU A 675 -6.93 -13.08 -33.60
CA GLU A 675 -8.28 -12.68 -33.21
C GLU A 675 -8.29 -11.63 -32.09
N ALA A 676 -7.38 -11.72 -31.11
CA ALA A 676 -7.20 -10.68 -30.09
C ALA A 676 -6.92 -9.32 -30.71
N ASN A 677 -6.15 -9.26 -31.81
CA ASN A 677 -5.79 -8.03 -32.51
C ASN A 677 -6.92 -7.44 -33.38
N LYS A 678 -8.06 -8.13 -33.54
CA LYS A 678 -9.26 -7.62 -34.24
C LYS A 678 -10.25 -6.89 -33.33
N ARG A 679 -9.95 -6.77 -32.03
CA ARG A 679 -10.87 -6.24 -31.01
C ARG A 679 -11.21 -4.74 -31.14
N GLY A 680 -10.66 -4.05 -32.14
CA GLY A 680 -10.80 -2.60 -32.29
C GLY A 680 -10.11 -1.85 -31.15
N ASP A 681 -10.79 -0.84 -30.61
CA ASP A 681 -10.29 -0.01 -29.52
C ASP A 681 -10.49 -0.64 -28.13
N ALA A 682 -11.10 -1.82 -28.02
CA ALA A 682 -11.42 -2.43 -26.74
C ALA A 682 -10.18 -2.67 -25.85
N ALA A 683 -10.28 -2.25 -24.58
CA ALA A 683 -9.24 -2.49 -23.58
C ALA A 683 -9.19 -4.00 -23.26
N PHE A 684 -8.00 -4.59 -23.33
CA PHE A 684 -7.82 -6.04 -23.18
C PHE A 684 -7.00 -6.39 -21.95
N TYR A 685 -7.55 -7.23 -21.07
CA TYR A 685 -6.92 -7.67 -19.83
C TYR A 685 -6.76 -9.19 -19.86
N VAL A 686 -5.56 -9.66 -19.55
CA VAL A 686 -5.22 -11.09 -19.57
C VAL A 686 -4.92 -11.53 -18.14
N VAL A 687 -5.67 -12.51 -17.63
CA VAL A 687 -5.60 -12.96 -16.23
C VAL A 687 -5.31 -14.46 -16.18
N LYS A 688 -4.14 -14.80 -15.65
CA LYS A 688 -3.60 -16.17 -15.63
C LYS A 688 -3.99 -16.88 -14.33
N THR A 689 -4.74 -17.98 -14.40
CA THR A 689 -5.24 -18.68 -13.19
C THR A 689 -4.43 -19.89 -12.75
N SER A 690 -3.40 -20.30 -13.50
CA SER A 690 -2.46 -21.36 -13.10
C SER A 690 -1.07 -21.04 -13.62
N THR A 691 -0.02 -21.50 -12.94
CA THR A 691 1.39 -21.34 -13.38
C THR A 691 1.64 -21.96 -14.75
N ASP A 692 0.85 -22.97 -15.12
CA ASP A 692 1.02 -23.78 -16.32
C ASP A 692 0.56 -23.07 -17.60
N ALA A 693 -0.21 -21.98 -17.49
CA ALA A 693 -0.55 -21.08 -18.60
C ALA A 693 0.63 -20.15 -18.96
N ASN A 694 1.72 -20.70 -19.48
CA ASN A 694 2.90 -19.92 -19.87
C ASN A 694 2.67 -19.02 -21.09
N LYS A 695 1.69 -19.30 -21.97
CA LYS A 695 1.36 -18.46 -23.13
C LYS A 695 0.51 -17.21 -22.82
N MET A 696 0.01 -17.06 -21.60
CA MET A 696 -0.76 -15.87 -21.21
C MET A 696 0.13 -14.62 -21.13
N THR A 697 1.39 -14.77 -20.71
CA THR A 697 2.39 -13.70 -20.71
C THR A 697 2.67 -13.22 -22.13
N ASP A 698 2.92 -14.16 -23.05
CA ASP A 698 3.13 -13.87 -24.47
C ASP A 698 1.91 -13.13 -25.03
N LEU A 699 0.68 -13.64 -24.80
CA LEU A 699 -0.57 -13.03 -25.29
C LEU A 699 -0.73 -11.59 -24.78
N ALA A 700 -0.45 -11.33 -23.51
CA ALA A 700 -0.57 -10.01 -22.93
C ALA A 700 0.39 -9.01 -23.60
N SER A 701 1.63 -9.43 -23.86
CA SER A 701 2.65 -8.59 -24.48
C SER A 701 2.41 -8.38 -25.98
N GLU A 702 2.14 -9.45 -26.74
CA GLU A 702 2.03 -9.43 -28.20
C GLU A 702 0.69 -8.87 -28.68
N ALA A 703 -0.39 -9.03 -27.89
CA ALA A 703 -1.69 -8.46 -28.24
C ALA A 703 -1.86 -7.01 -27.77
N ASN A 704 -0.85 -6.37 -27.16
CA ASN A 704 -0.96 -5.06 -26.53
C ASN A 704 -2.09 -5.00 -25.48
N ALA A 705 -2.11 -5.96 -24.54
CA ALA A 705 -3.00 -5.88 -23.39
C ALA A 705 -2.69 -4.63 -22.55
N VAL A 706 -3.61 -4.21 -21.70
CA VAL A 706 -3.42 -3.08 -20.78
C VAL A 706 -2.16 -3.34 -19.94
N ASN A 707 -1.21 -2.39 -19.94
CA ASN A 707 0.13 -2.47 -19.33
C ASN A 707 1.09 -3.50 -19.95
N GLY A 708 0.73 -4.18 -21.04
CA GLY A 708 1.56 -5.15 -21.76
C GLY A 708 1.96 -6.38 -20.91
N LYS A 709 1.25 -6.65 -19.82
CA LYS A 709 1.53 -7.73 -18.86
C LYS A 709 0.26 -8.44 -18.43
N GLU A 710 0.39 -9.72 -18.12
CA GLU A 710 -0.67 -10.52 -17.52
C GLU A 710 -0.85 -10.20 -16.03
N PHE A 711 -2.07 -10.36 -15.55
CA PHE A 711 -2.37 -10.34 -14.13
C PHE A 711 -2.24 -11.75 -13.55
N ASP A 712 -1.58 -11.85 -12.39
CA ASP A 712 -1.49 -13.10 -11.64
C ASP A 712 -2.82 -13.39 -10.93
N GLY A 713 -3.46 -14.49 -11.31
CA GLY A 713 -4.67 -15.04 -10.69
C GLY A 713 -4.50 -16.47 -10.18
N THR A 714 -3.25 -16.92 -9.96
CA THR A 714 -2.91 -18.31 -9.62
C THR A 714 -3.44 -18.77 -8.25
N ASN A 715 -3.87 -17.84 -7.41
CA ASN A 715 -4.52 -18.12 -6.13
C ASN A 715 -5.66 -17.11 -5.87
N PRO A 716 -6.56 -17.37 -4.90
CA PRO A 716 -7.71 -16.51 -4.64
C PRO A 716 -7.36 -15.05 -4.35
N GLU A 717 -6.29 -14.79 -3.59
CA GLU A 717 -5.89 -13.43 -3.22
C GLU A 717 -5.34 -12.66 -4.42
N ASN A 718 -4.48 -13.29 -5.22
CA ASN A 718 -3.92 -12.68 -6.42
C ASN A 718 -5.00 -12.42 -7.47
N LEU A 719 -5.94 -13.37 -7.64
CA LEU A 719 -7.07 -13.20 -8.54
C LEU A 719 -8.01 -12.06 -8.12
N MET A 720 -8.28 -11.92 -6.82
CA MET A 720 -9.01 -10.77 -6.30
C MET A 720 -8.26 -9.46 -6.54
N LYS A 721 -6.94 -9.42 -6.30
CA LYS A 721 -6.10 -8.24 -6.59
C LYS A 721 -6.11 -7.87 -8.08
N ALA A 722 -6.02 -8.87 -8.97
CA ALA A 722 -6.10 -8.67 -10.41
C ALA A 722 -7.41 -7.98 -10.80
N PHE A 723 -8.54 -8.48 -10.29
CA PHE A 723 -9.85 -7.88 -10.58
C PHE A 723 -10.04 -6.52 -9.92
N ASP A 724 -9.43 -6.27 -8.76
CA ASP A 724 -9.42 -4.95 -8.12
C ASP A 724 -8.61 -3.93 -8.92
N GLN A 725 -7.49 -4.35 -9.50
CA GLN A 725 -6.69 -3.52 -10.42
C GLN A 725 -7.45 -3.23 -11.71
N ILE A 726 -8.11 -4.24 -12.30
CA ILE A 726 -8.95 -4.05 -13.49
C ILE A 726 -10.12 -3.10 -13.15
N TYR A 727 -10.78 -3.29 -12.01
CA TYR A 727 -11.80 -2.40 -11.49
C TYR A 727 -11.30 -0.95 -11.36
N SER A 728 -10.09 -0.73 -10.85
CA SER A 728 -9.51 0.63 -10.77
C SER A 728 -9.16 1.24 -12.12
N THR A 729 -8.92 0.44 -13.17
CA THR A 729 -8.74 0.97 -14.54
C THR A 729 -10.05 1.28 -15.26
N ILE A 730 -11.15 0.62 -14.86
CA ILE A 730 -12.50 0.82 -15.42
C ILE A 730 -13.24 1.96 -14.69
N THR A 731 -12.81 2.28 -13.48
CA THR A 731 -13.41 3.34 -12.66
C THR A 731 -12.49 4.55 -12.62
N SER A 732 -13.04 5.75 -12.80
CA SER A 732 -12.27 6.98 -12.56
C SER A 732 -11.94 7.05 -11.07
N SER A 733 -10.68 6.79 -10.72
CA SER A 733 -10.16 7.05 -9.38
C SER A 733 -9.14 8.16 -9.49
N ALA A 734 -9.25 9.16 -8.61
CA ALA A 734 -8.28 10.23 -8.60
C ALA A 734 -6.93 9.64 -8.20
N LYS A 735 -5.91 9.87 -9.02
CA LYS A 735 -4.55 9.41 -8.74
C LYS A 735 -3.96 10.32 -7.66
N ILE A 736 -3.08 9.79 -6.82
CA ILE A 736 -2.40 10.64 -5.83
C ILE A 736 -0.94 10.69 -6.16
N LYS A 737 -0.41 11.90 -6.30
CA LYS A 737 1.02 12.11 -6.46
C LYS A 737 1.61 12.39 -5.09
N VAL A 738 2.49 11.51 -4.61
CA VAL A 738 3.18 11.67 -3.34
C VAL A 738 4.54 12.32 -3.60
N PHE A 739 4.80 13.46 -2.96
CA PHE A 739 6.05 14.19 -3.09
C PHE A 739 7.02 13.83 -1.97
N SER A 740 6.54 13.80 -0.73
CA SER A 740 7.35 13.44 0.42
C SER A 740 6.53 12.90 1.59
N ILE A 741 7.21 12.11 2.42
CA ILE A 741 6.72 11.67 3.72
C ILE A 741 7.71 12.17 4.77
N THR A 742 7.21 12.89 5.77
CA THR A 742 7.99 13.44 6.87
C THR A 742 7.55 12.82 8.19
N ASP A 743 8.50 12.47 9.04
CA ASP A 743 8.24 11.94 10.38
C ASP A 743 9.15 12.61 11.40
N THR A 744 8.58 13.48 12.22
CA THR A 744 9.26 14.12 13.34
C THR A 744 9.15 13.20 14.56
N LEU A 745 10.23 12.49 14.85
CA LEU A 745 10.33 11.54 15.95
C LEU A 745 10.19 12.24 17.31
N SER A 746 9.52 11.58 18.25
CA SER A 746 9.43 12.07 19.62
C SER A 746 10.76 11.91 20.36
N GLN A 747 10.89 12.56 21.52
CA GLN A 747 12.03 12.35 22.42
C GLN A 747 12.10 10.92 23.00
N TRP A 748 11.02 10.14 22.89
CA TRP A 748 10.89 8.82 23.50
C TRP A 748 11.45 7.69 22.64
N VAL A 749 11.80 7.97 21.39
CA VAL A 749 12.38 6.98 20.47
C VAL A 749 13.66 7.49 19.84
N ASP A 750 14.60 6.59 19.59
CA ASP A 750 15.82 6.85 18.84
C ASP A 750 15.85 5.98 17.58
N PRO A 751 16.36 6.48 16.44
CA PRO A 751 16.56 5.65 15.27
C PRO A 751 17.62 4.56 15.56
N VAL A 752 17.50 3.41 14.92
CA VAL A 752 18.41 2.27 15.16
C VAL A 752 19.64 2.35 14.26
N ASP A 753 19.43 2.46 12.96
CA ASP A 753 20.49 2.28 11.97
C ASP A 753 21.28 3.58 11.67
N PHE A 754 20.83 4.72 12.19
CA PHE A 754 21.40 6.06 11.95
C PHE A 754 21.35 6.96 13.20
N PHE A 755 21.58 6.39 14.38
CA PHE A 755 21.47 7.08 15.68
C PHE A 755 22.46 8.23 15.88
N ASP A 756 23.57 8.26 15.15
CA ASP A 756 24.65 9.25 15.18
C ASP A 756 24.70 10.15 13.94
N ALA A 757 23.67 10.10 13.09
CA ALA A 757 23.59 10.90 11.88
C ALA A 757 23.63 12.41 12.19
N ALA A 758 24.46 13.13 11.44
CA ALA A 758 24.55 14.59 11.52
C ALA A 758 23.29 15.26 10.92
N ASN A 759 23.03 16.51 11.33
CA ASN A 759 21.95 17.30 10.73
C ASN A 759 22.17 17.48 9.23
N GLY A 760 21.18 17.10 8.41
CA GLY A 760 21.24 17.13 6.96
C GLY A 760 21.85 15.88 6.31
N ALA A 761 22.12 14.81 7.07
CA ALA A 761 22.70 13.58 6.52
C ALA A 761 21.73 12.83 5.59
N ASP A 762 22.27 12.28 4.50
CA ASP A 762 21.59 11.30 3.65
C ASP A 762 21.56 9.94 4.35
N ILE A 763 20.35 9.43 4.57
CA ILE A 763 20.07 8.17 5.25
C ILE A 763 19.35 7.16 4.33
N THR A 764 19.39 7.38 3.01
CA THR A 764 18.66 6.57 2.02
C THR A 764 18.96 5.07 2.17
N GLN A 765 20.20 4.67 2.46
CA GLN A 765 20.55 3.25 2.68
C GLN A 765 19.88 2.60 3.91
N HIS A 766 19.35 3.39 4.83
CA HIS A 766 18.71 2.93 6.07
C HIS A 766 17.18 2.94 6.02
N VAL A 767 16.61 3.44 4.91
CA VAL A 767 15.17 3.49 4.69
C VAL A 767 14.81 2.49 3.60
N THR A 768 13.71 1.76 3.80
CA THR A 768 13.14 0.88 2.78
C THR A 768 11.83 1.45 2.27
N VAL A 769 11.76 1.66 0.96
CA VAL A 769 10.55 2.08 0.27
C VAL A 769 10.02 0.94 -0.59
N LYS A 770 8.73 0.66 -0.52
CA LYS A 770 8.02 -0.24 -1.42
C LYS A 770 6.88 0.49 -2.12
N ASN A 771 6.58 0.09 -3.35
CA ASN A 771 5.32 0.39 -4.01
C ASN A 771 4.59 -0.95 -4.25
N GLY A 772 3.51 -1.17 -3.50
CA GLY A 772 2.88 -2.48 -3.38
C GLY A 772 3.86 -3.52 -2.81
N SER A 773 3.95 -4.69 -3.43
CA SER A 773 4.90 -5.74 -3.03
C SER A 773 6.34 -5.47 -3.51
N THR A 774 6.55 -4.45 -4.34
CA THR A 774 7.84 -4.21 -5.02
C THR A 774 8.70 -3.24 -4.22
N LYS A 775 9.89 -3.65 -3.82
CA LYS A 775 10.89 -2.76 -3.22
C LYS A 775 11.48 -1.83 -4.28
N LEU A 776 11.46 -0.52 -4.04
CA LEU A 776 12.09 0.46 -4.93
C LEU A 776 13.61 0.49 -4.69
N THR A 777 14.37 0.45 -5.78
CA THR A 777 15.84 0.53 -5.78
C THR A 777 16.38 1.91 -6.14
N SER A 778 15.53 2.79 -6.69
CA SER A 778 15.82 4.17 -7.06
C SER A 778 14.53 5.01 -7.05
N GLY A 779 14.64 6.32 -7.25
CA GLY A 779 13.48 7.23 -7.33
C GLY A 779 13.04 7.84 -6.00
N TYR A 780 13.83 7.71 -4.94
CA TYR A 780 13.63 8.41 -3.67
C TYR A 780 14.96 8.74 -3.00
N THR A 781 14.92 9.71 -2.09
CA THR A 781 16.02 10.08 -1.19
C THR A 781 15.46 10.23 0.23
N ALA A 782 16.23 9.87 1.25
CA ALA A 782 15.85 10.06 2.65
C ALA A 782 16.89 10.91 3.38
N THR A 783 16.44 11.92 4.11
CA THR A 783 17.30 12.84 4.85
C THR A 783 16.92 12.88 6.32
N TYR A 784 17.93 13.04 7.19
CA TYR A 784 17.77 13.22 8.62
C TYR A 784 18.10 14.66 9.01
N SER A 785 17.20 15.32 9.74
CA SER A 785 17.36 16.72 10.15
C SER A 785 17.03 16.91 11.62
N VAL A 786 17.68 17.89 12.25
CA VAL A 786 17.45 18.28 13.64
C VAL A 786 17.17 19.78 13.69
N ASP A 787 15.99 20.17 14.18
CA ASP A 787 15.61 21.58 14.29
C ASP A 787 16.27 22.27 15.50
N SER A 788 16.06 23.59 15.64
CA SER A 788 16.62 24.38 16.74
C SER A 788 16.12 23.98 18.14
N SER A 789 15.00 23.26 18.20
CA SER A 789 14.41 22.73 19.43
C SER A 789 14.90 21.30 19.74
N GLY A 790 15.74 20.72 18.88
CA GLY A 790 16.23 19.36 18.98
C GLY A 790 15.26 18.30 18.43
N ASN A 791 14.18 18.68 17.75
CA ASN A 791 13.27 17.72 17.14
C ASN A 791 13.92 17.07 15.91
N ARG A 792 13.82 15.75 15.84
CA ARG A 792 14.52 14.92 14.85
C ARG A 792 13.52 14.50 13.78
N THR A 793 13.75 14.88 12.53
CA THR A 793 12.82 14.63 11.41
C THR A 793 13.48 13.81 10.32
N VAL A 794 12.84 12.69 9.97
CA VAL A 794 13.15 11.90 8.77
C VAL A 794 12.26 12.40 7.64
N THR A 795 12.87 12.79 6.51
CA THR A 795 12.14 13.24 5.31
C THR A 795 12.50 12.34 4.13
N VAL A 796 11.52 11.63 3.59
CA VAL A 796 11.65 10.82 2.37
C VAL A 796 11.03 11.59 1.23
N THR A 797 11.81 11.92 0.21
CA THR A 797 11.37 12.68 -0.99
C THR A 797 11.41 11.75 -2.21
N PHE A 798 10.33 11.75 -2.99
CA PHE A 798 10.17 10.89 -4.17
C PHE A 798 10.39 11.68 -5.45
N ASN A 799 11.34 11.26 -6.30
CA ASN A 799 11.70 11.89 -7.57
C ASN A 799 11.83 13.44 -7.54
N GLY A 800 12.26 14.02 -6.40
CA GLY A 800 12.36 15.47 -6.26
C GLY A 800 11.00 16.17 -6.36
N THR A 801 10.84 17.09 -7.31
CA THR A 801 9.56 17.78 -7.58
C THR A 801 8.58 16.91 -8.39
N ASP A 802 9.05 15.81 -8.96
CA ASP A 802 8.23 14.98 -9.84
C ASP A 802 7.40 13.95 -9.09
N GLY A 803 7.63 13.72 -7.80
CA GLY A 803 6.84 12.82 -6.97
C GLY A 803 6.74 11.38 -7.51
N ILE A 804 5.88 10.58 -6.88
CA ILE A 804 5.51 9.25 -7.36
C ILE A 804 3.98 9.15 -7.40
N VAL A 805 3.43 8.63 -8.48
CA VAL A 805 1.98 8.43 -8.60
C VAL A 805 1.61 7.10 -7.94
N ALA A 806 0.74 7.16 -6.93
CA ALA A 806 0.06 6.01 -6.36
C ALA A 806 -1.34 5.92 -6.98
N GLU A 807 -1.58 4.86 -7.73
CA GLU A 807 -2.92 4.48 -8.17
C GLU A 807 -3.75 3.95 -6.98
N LYS A 808 -5.05 3.71 -7.17
CA LYS A 808 -5.95 3.24 -6.10
C LYS A 808 -5.38 2.01 -5.37
N ALA A 809 -4.93 0.99 -6.09
CA ALA A 809 -4.42 -0.25 -5.51
C ALA A 809 -2.95 -0.17 -5.03
N ASP A 810 -2.25 0.93 -5.32
CA ASP A 810 -0.85 1.09 -4.96
C ASP A 810 -0.73 1.58 -3.51
N VAL A 811 0.20 0.97 -2.78
CA VAL A 811 0.57 1.39 -1.41
C VAL A 811 2.05 1.70 -1.41
N ILE A 812 2.39 2.98 -1.24
CA ILE A 812 3.74 3.39 -0.96
C ILE A 812 3.97 3.14 0.53
N ASP A 813 4.96 2.31 0.86
CA ASP A 813 5.33 1.95 2.22
C ASP A 813 6.77 2.39 2.49
N VAL A 814 6.93 3.38 3.36
CA VAL A 814 8.22 3.86 3.86
C VAL A 814 8.48 3.26 5.23
N SER A 815 9.59 2.54 5.36
CA SER A 815 9.93 1.86 6.61
C SER A 815 11.37 2.08 7.06
N PHE A 816 11.54 2.24 8.37
CA PHE A 816 12.84 2.30 9.05
C PHE A 816 12.69 1.86 10.51
N LYS A 817 13.82 1.59 11.19
CA LYS A 817 13.81 1.03 12.54
C LYS A 817 14.00 2.08 13.63
N VAL A 818 13.23 1.95 14.70
CA VAL A 818 13.30 2.78 15.92
C VAL A 818 13.34 1.92 17.17
N LYS A 819 13.81 2.49 18.28
CA LYS A 819 13.83 1.87 19.62
C LYS A 819 13.49 2.89 20.70
N PRO A 820 12.97 2.48 21.87
CA PRO A 820 12.80 3.41 22.99
C PRO A 820 14.11 4.08 23.43
N SER A 821 14.05 5.37 23.72
CA SER A 821 15.19 6.18 24.17
C SER A 821 15.48 6.03 25.66
N ASP A 822 16.64 6.50 26.11
CA ASP A 822 16.99 6.51 27.54
C ASP A 822 16.01 7.35 28.38
N ALA A 823 15.43 8.40 27.79
CA ALA A 823 14.39 9.20 28.42
C ALA A 823 13.13 8.37 28.69
N ALA A 824 12.70 7.51 27.75
CA ALA A 824 11.53 6.65 27.93
C ALA A 824 11.73 5.63 29.07
N TYR A 825 12.94 5.05 29.17
CA TYR A 825 13.29 4.16 30.29
C TYR A 825 13.29 4.88 31.62
N ALA A 826 13.91 6.05 31.71
CA ALA A 826 13.99 6.83 32.94
C ALA A 826 12.60 7.27 33.43
N ASP A 827 11.74 7.74 32.52
CA ASP A 827 10.38 8.17 32.85
C ASP A 827 9.53 6.99 33.37
N TYR A 828 9.53 5.86 32.67
CA TYR A 828 8.75 4.69 33.09
C TYR A 828 9.28 4.09 34.40
N ALA A 829 10.61 4.10 34.59
CA ALA A 829 11.23 3.65 35.83
C ALA A 829 10.78 4.49 37.03
N LYS A 830 10.58 5.80 36.84
CA LYS A 830 10.12 6.73 37.88
C LYS A 830 8.61 6.68 38.11
N ASN A 831 7.82 6.71 37.04
CA ASN A 831 6.37 6.95 37.11
C ASN A 831 5.53 5.67 37.14
N LYS A 832 6.08 4.54 36.65
CA LYS A 832 5.37 3.24 36.51
C LYS A 832 4.09 3.31 35.67
N GLN A 833 3.95 4.35 34.85
CA GLN A 833 2.81 4.60 34.01
C GLN A 833 3.29 5.20 32.69
N TYR A 834 2.60 4.85 31.62
CA TYR A 834 2.81 5.45 30.31
C TYR A 834 1.95 6.70 30.15
N LEU A 835 2.47 7.72 29.46
CA LEU A 835 1.75 8.98 29.23
C LEU A 835 0.68 8.85 28.13
N ASN A 836 0.85 7.94 27.19
CA ASN A 836 0.07 7.91 25.96
C ASN A 836 -0.62 6.56 25.74
N ARG A 837 -1.59 6.58 24.83
CA ARG A 837 -2.25 5.39 24.29
C ARG A 837 -2.18 5.47 22.77
N GLY A 838 -1.77 4.39 22.12
CA GLY A 838 -1.67 4.34 20.66
C GLY A 838 -3.03 4.51 20.00
N GLU A 839 -3.02 5.27 18.90
CA GLU A 839 -4.23 5.52 18.12
C GLU A 839 -4.64 4.29 17.30
N ALA A 840 -5.87 4.30 16.76
CA ALA A 840 -6.40 3.19 16.00
C ALA A 840 -5.54 2.87 14.77
N ASN A 841 -5.47 1.60 14.39
CA ASN A 841 -4.73 1.07 13.23
C ASN A 841 -3.20 1.25 13.26
N THR A 842 -2.61 1.54 14.43
CA THR A 842 -1.16 1.77 14.58
C THR A 842 -0.33 0.49 14.76
N GLY A 843 -0.92 -0.69 14.51
CA GLY A 843 -0.29 -2.01 14.68
C GLY A 843 -0.68 -2.70 15.97
N THR A 844 -0.56 -4.03 16.04
CA THR A 844 -1.03 -4.86 17.18
C THR A 844 -0.39 -4.49 18.51
N GLU A 845 0.84 -4.00 18.46
CA GLU A 845 1.65 -3.62 19.62
C GLU A 845 1.31 -2.22 20.12
N SER A 846 0.57 -1.43 19.36
CA SER A 846 0.30 -0.01 19.64
C SER A 846 -1.18 0.31 19.75
N ASP A 847 -2.02 -0.22 18.87
CA ASP A 847 -3.45 0.10 18.79
C ASP A 847 -4.15 -0.14 20.13
N GLY A 848 -4.63 0.95 20.73
CA GLY A 848 -5.28 0.93 22.02
C GLY A 848 -4.37 0.54 23.19
N GLN A 849 -3.08 0.32 22.98
CA GLN A 849 -2.10 -0.04 24.02
C GLN A 849 -1.52 1.20 24.69
N GLN A 850 -1.11 1.07 25.95
CA GLN A 850 -0.37 2.12 26.64
C GLN A 850 1.10 2.12 26.21
N GLY A 851 1.70 3.30 26.07
CA GLY A 851 3.10 3.47 25.69
C GLY A 851 3.52 4.93 25.56
N TYR A 852 4.66 5.17 24.90
CA TYR A 852 5.13 6.52 24.53
C TYR A 852 4.97 6.75 23.03
N TYR A 853 4.42 7.88 22.61
CA TYR A 853 4.29 8.17 21.17
C TYR A 853 5.64 8.13 20.46
N SER A 854 5.68 7.51 19.28
CA SER A 854 6.88 7.43 18.43
C SER A 854 7.20 8.73 17.71
N ASN A 855 6.22 9.60 17.51
CA ASN A 855 6.34 10.87 16.79
C ASN A 855 5.62 12.01 17.48
N VAL A 856 6.18 13.21 17.28
CA VAL A 856 5.51 14.48 17.57
C VAL A 856 4.48 14.78 16.50
N VAL A 857 4.86 14.62 15.23
CA VAL A 857 3.98 14.78 14.06
C VAL A 857 4.60 14.01 12.90
N ALA A 858 3.76 13.43 12.04
CA ALA A 858 4.19 12.90 10.76
C ALA A 858 3.23 13.38 9.68
N LYS A 859 3.75 13.75 8.50
CA LYS A 859 2.97 14.33 7.42
C LYS A 859 3.28 13.70 6.07
N LEU A 860 2.24 13.52 5.27
CA LEU A 860 2.27 13.17 3.87
C LEU A 860 2.08 14.44 3.04
N ASN A 861 3.04 14.78 2.20
CA ASN A 861 2.91 15.84 1.19
C ASN A 861 2.53 15.21 -0.16
N TYR A 862 1.38 15.61 -0.68
CA TYR A 862 0.79 14.99 -1.87
C TYR A 862 0.03 16.01 -2.72
N CYS A 863 -0.41 15.61 -3.90
CA CYS A 863 -1.51 16.26 -4.60
C CYS A 863 -2.50 15.22 -5.10
N VAL A 864 -3.74 15.64 -5.31
CA VAL A 864 -4.71 14.87 -6.08
C VAL A 864 -4.46 15.18 -7.56
N LEU A 865 -4.12 14.16 -8.33
CA LEU A 865 -4.05 14.22 -9.78
C LEU A 865 -5.46 14.16 -10.34
N THR A 866 -5.89 15.27 -10.93
CA THR A 866 -7.16 15.35 -11.66
C THR A 866 -6.82 15.51 -13.13
N GLU A 867 -7.39 14.65 -13.98
CA GLU A 867 -7.27 14.78 -15.43
C GLU A 867 -8.61 15.24 -15.98
N VAL A 868 -8.63 16.41 -16.61
CA VAL A 868 -9.86 17.08 -17.08
C VAL A 868 -9.62 17.52 -18.50
N ASN A 869 -10.37 16.92 -19.43
CA ASN A 869 -10.07 16.87 -20.86
C ASN A 869 -8.57 16.84 -21.08
N GLY A 870 -7.95 15.77 -20.57
CA GLY A 870 -6.53 15.44 -20.65
C GLY A 870 -5.54 16.37 -19.92
N ALA A 871 -5.94 17.55 -19.44
CA ALA A 871 -5.04 18.44 -18.70
C ALA A 871 -4.94 17.96 -17.26
N THR A 872 -3.71 17.80 -16.80
CA THR A 872 -3.36 17.15 -15.53
C THR A 872 -3.10 18.23 -14.48
N SER A 873 -3.96 18.30 -13.46
CA SER A 873 -3.83 19.22 -12.32
C SER A 873 -3.28 18.50 -11.10
N CYS A 874 -2.47 19.21 -10.32
CA CYS A 874 -1.84 18.69 -9.12
C CYS A 874 -1.65 19.83 -8.12
N VAL A 875 -2.64 20.03 -7.25
CA VAL A 875 -2.58 21.02 -6.16
C VAL A 875 -1.97 20.38 -4.92
N GLY A 876 -0.85 20.91 -4.44
CA GLY A 876 -0.18 20.43 -3.23
C GLY A 876 -1.06 20.54 -1.99
N ALA A 877 -1.07 19.48 -1.18
CA ALA A 877 -1.80 19.34 0.07
C ALA A 877 -0.99 18.51 1.08
N GLU A 878 -1.40 18.56 2.35
CA GLU A 878 -0.79 17.78 3.44
C GLU A 878 -1.83 16.93 4.17
N ALA A 879 -1.44 15.73 4.59
CA ALA A 879 -2.22 14.88 5.49
C ALA A 879 -1.36 14.44 6.69
N GLU A 880 -1.93 14.47 7.90
CA GLU A 880 -1.25 14.02 9.11
C GLU A 880 -1.43 12.52 9.33
N TYR A 881 -0.40 11.90 9.90
CA TYR A 881 -0.37 10.48 10.26
C TYR A 881 -0.74 10.27 11.74
N PRO A 882 -1.31 9.11 12.09
CA PRO A 882 -1.61 8.77 13.49
C PRO A 882 -0.34 8.59 14.34
N HIS A 883 -0.53 8.50 15.66
CA HIS A 883 0.54 8.38 16.66
C HIS A 883 0.65 6.96 17.26
N PRO A 884 1.55 6.09 16.75
CA PRO A 884 1.86 4.83 17.40
C PRO A 884 2.62 5.03 18.71
N VAL A 885 2.51 4.06 19.63
CA VAL A 885 3.26 4.03 20.89
C VAL A 885 4.26 2.88 20.97
N VAL A 886 5.43 3.14 21.56
CA VAL A 886 6.42 2.12 21.95
C VAL A 886 6.34 1.84 23.45
N GLN A 887 6.71 0.62 23.86
CA GLN A 887 6.79 0.21 25.26
C GLN A 887 8.23 -0.05 25.69
N VAL A 888 8.44 0.01 26.99
CA VAL A 888 9.74 -0.31 27.61
C VAL A 888 9.61 -1.48 28.56
N LYS A 889 10.65 -2.32 28.57
CA LYS A 889 10.86 -3.36 29.59
C LYS A 889 12.00 -2.96 30.51
N LEU A 890 11.82 -3.10 31.82
CA LEU A 890 12.86 -2.83 32.83
C LEU A 890 13.51 -4.13 33.29
N GLY A 891 14.78 -4.05 33.69
CA GLY A 891 15.51 -5.19 34.23
C GLY A 891 15.22 -5.41 35.71
N LYS A 892 15.72 -6.52 36.23
CA LYS A 892 15.65 -6.87 37.66
C LYS A 892 16.91 -7.57 38.12
N ILE A 893 17.18 -7.53 39.42
CA ILE A 893 18.28 -8.26 40.06
C ILE A 893 17.74 -9.11 41.20
N ASN A 894 18.00 -10.41 41.14
CA ASN A 894 17.81 -11.33 42.25
C ASN A 894 19.08 -11.34 43.09
N ILE A 895 18.97 -11.07 44.38
CA ILE A 895 20.09 -11.06 45.32
C ILE A 895 19.87 -12.21 46.30
N THR A 896 20.87 -13.10 46.39
CA THR A 896 20.86 -14.28 47.26
C THR A 896 22.03 -14.22 48.24
N LYS A 897 21.77 -14.47 49.52
CA LYS A 897 22.80 -14.62 50.55
C LYS A 897 23.08 -16.11 50.82
N GLN A 898 24.36 -16.45 50.89
CA GLN A 898 24.85 -17.79 51.25
C GLN A 898 25.92 -17.72 52.35
N TRP A 899 26.05 -18.82 53.09
CA TRP A 899 27.03 -19.02 54.16
C TRP A 899 27.79 -20.33 53.90
N SER A 900 29.11 -20.33 54.04
CA SER A 900 29.95 -21.51 53.75
C SER A 900 29.74 -22.67 54.73
N ASP A 901 29.29 -22.38 55.95
CA ASP A 901 29.12 -23.31 57.07
C ASP A 901 27.67 -23.80 57.25
N GLY A 902 26.76 -23.44 56.33
CA GLY A 902 25.37 -23.88 56.30
C GLY A 902 24.38 -22.81 56.76
N ALA A 903 23.28 -22.65 56.03
CA ALA A 903 22.27 -21.61 56.31
C ALA A 903 21.53 -21.83 57.64
N ASP A 904 21.38 -23.08 58.08
CA ASP A 904 20.72 -23.51 59.33
C ASP A 904 21.37 -22.92 60.59
N LYS A 905 22.65 -22.53 60.51
CA LYS A 905 23.38 -21.91 61.61
C LYS A 905 23.16 -20.40 61.70
N HIS A 906 22.53 -19.81 60.70
CA HIS A 906 22.40 -18.37 60.50
C HIS A 906 20.95 -17.88 60.46
N ASP A 907 20.00 -18.68 60.95
CA ASP A 907 18.58 -18.32 60.98
C ASP A 907 18.29 -17.01 61.75
N LYS A 908 19.22 -16.58 62.62
CA LYS A 908 19.12 -15.36 63.44
C LYS A 908 20.08 -14.24 63.03
N ASP A 909 20.86 -14.42 61.96
CA ASP A 909 21.91 -13.49 61.55
C ASP A 909 21.47 -12.70 60.30
N PRO A 910 20.80 -11.54 60.46
CA PRO A 910 20.41 -10.72 59.33
C PRO A 910 21.63 -10.03 58.71
N VAL A 911 21.63 -9.91 57.39
CA VAL A 911 22.66 -9.22 56.62
C VAL A 911 22.05 -8.04 55.89
N THR A 912 22.69 -6.88 55.94
CA THR A 912 22.23 -5.70 55.20
C THR A 912 23.05 -5.49 53.95
N VAL A 913 22.38 -5.42 52.81
CA VAL A 913 22.99 -5.23 51.49
C VAL A 913 22.51 -3.93 50.84
N GLN A 914 23.38 -3.27 50.11
CA GLN A 914 23.06 -2.08 49.33
C GLN A 914 23.27 -2.39 47.85
N LEU A 915 22.23 -2.13 47.05
CA LEU A 915 22.37 -2.12 45.60
C LEU A 915 22.92 -0.77 45.18
N GLN A 916 23.93 -0.78 44.32
CA GLN A 916 24.54 0.40 43.74
C GLN A 916 24.47 0.32 42.22
N ARG A 917 24.42 1.46 41.56
CA ARG A 917 24.55 1.56 40.11
C ARG A 917 25.59 2.60 39.72
N LYS A 918 26.16 2.42 38.55
CA LYS A 918 27.13 3.33 37.94
C LYS A 918 26.82 3.44 36.46
N ALA A 919 26.66 4.64 35.93
CA ALA A 919 26.49 4.81 34.48
C ALA A 919 27.72 4.24 33.75
N ILE A 920 27.52 3.56 32.62
CA ILE A 920 28.64 2.97 31.87
C ILE A 920 29.63 4.09 31.45
N GLY A 921 30.91 3.93 31.79
CA GLY A 921 31.95 4.94 31.59
C GLY A 921 32.14 5.96 32.73
N ALA A 922 31.25 6.00 33.72
CA ALA A 922 31.40 6.87 34.89
C ALA A 922 32.33 6.26 35.96
N THR A 923 32.90 7.12 36.82
CA THR A 923 33.80 6.72 37.92
C THR A 923 33.09 6.48 39.24
N ASN A 924 32.01 7.21 39.55
CA ASN A 924 31.32 7.15 40.85
C ASN A 924 30.07 6.27 40.79
N ALA A 925 29.87 5.43 41.81
CA ALA A 925 28.64 4.66 42.01
C ALA A 925 27.67 5.38 42.96
N GLU A 926 26.37 5.18 42.75
CA GLU A 926 25.29 5.71 43.60
C GLU A 926 24.38 4.59 44.11
N ASP A 927 23.76 4.81 45.26
CA ASP A 927 22.86 3.85 45.88
C ASP A 927 21.50 3.79 45.16
N VAL A 928 21.03 2.58 44.86
CA VAL A 928 19.73 2.32 44.25
C VAL A 928 18.73 1.94 45.34
N GLY A 929 17.95 2.93 45.77
CA GLY A 929 16.98 2.76 46.85
C GLY A 929 17.64 2.53 48.22
N ASN A 930 16.83 2.12 49.19
CA ASN A 930 17.29 1.89 50.57
C ASN A 930 18.02 0.55 50.70
N SER A 931 18.85 0.44 51.74
CA SER A 931 19.51 -0.81 52.13
C SER A 931 18.48 -1.91 52.43
N ILE A 932 18.78 -3.14 52.02
CA ILE A 932 17.88 -4.29 52.11
C ILE A 932 18.41 -5.30 53.12
N THR A 933 17.56 -5.75 54.04
CA THR A 933 17.92 -6.80 55.01
C THR A 933 17.55 -8.18 54.48
N LEU A 934 18.52 -9.09 54.43
CA LEU A 934 18.37 -10.51 54.08
C LEU A 934 18.43 -11.36 55.36
N ASN A 935 17.44 -12.23 55.56
CA ASN A 935 17.31 -13.08 56.75
C ASN A 935 16.47 -14.34 56.45
N ALA A 936 16.27 -15.21 57.45
CA ALA A 936 15.47 -16.42 57.27
C ALA A 936 14.02 -16.14 56.83
N ALA A 937 13.42 -15.01 57.20
CA ALA A 937 12.04 -14.68 56.84
C ALA A 937 11.84 -14.41 55.34
N ASN A 938 12.87 -13.95 54.63
CA ASN A 938 12.87 -13.81 53.18
C ASN A 938 13.69 -14.89 52.46
N ASN A 939 13.92 -16.03 53.13
CA ASN A 939 14.74 -17.13 52.65
C ASN A 939 16.14 -16.68 52.20
N CYS A 940 16.68 -15.63 52.84
CA CYS A 940 17.97 -15.03 52.46
C CYS A 940 18.01 -14.55 50.99
N THR A 941 16.86 -14.16 50.45
CA THR A 941 16.72 -13.69 49.05
C THR A 941 15.88 -12.43 48.95
N THR A 942 16.14 -11.63 47.93
CA THR A 942 15.29 -10.50 47.53
C THR A 942 15.40 -10.28 46.03
N THR A 943 14.39 -9.64 45.45
CA THR A 943 14.42 -9.16 44.06
C THR A 943 14.26 -7.65 44.06
N VAL A 944 15.12 -6.95 43.34
CA VAL A 944 14.97 -5.51 43.06
C VAL A 944 14.65 -5.36 41.59
N ASP A 945 13.44 -4.89 41.30
CA ASP A 945 12.96 -4.63 39.95
C ASP A 945 13.26 -3.19 39.51
N ASN A 946 12.81 -2.84 38.30
CA ASN A 946 12.83 -1.48 37.75
C ASN A 946 14.23 -0.94 37.45
N LEU A 947 15.16 -1.84 37.12
CA LEU A 947 16.51 -1.46 36.74
C LEU A 947 16.51 -0.94 35.31
N VAL A 948 17.03 0.27 35.15
CA VAL A 948 17.20 0.93 33.84
C VAL A 948 18.47 0.36 33.18
N PRO A 949 18.43 -0.03 31.89
CA PRO A 949 19.63 -0.44 31.17
C PRO A 949 20.61 0.73 30.95
N GLY A 950 21.88 0.45 30.65
CA GLY A 950 22.93 1.47 30.49
C GLY A 950 23.73 1.76 31.78
N TYR A 951 23.54 0.92 32.80
CA TYR A 951 24.23 1.01 34.08
C TYR A 951 24.93 -0.31 34.43
N THR A 952 26.07 -0.21 35.09
CA THR A 952 26.68 -1.30 35.83
C THR A 952 26.06 -1.34 37.24
N TYR A 953 25.47 -2.47 37.60
CA TYR A 953 24.89 -2.70 38.93
C TYR A 953 25.84 -3.51 39.80
N SER A 954 25.98 -3.13 41.06
CA SER A 954 26.77 -3.86 42.04
C SER A 954 26.08 -4.01 43.37
N VAL A 955 26.34 -5.10 44.08
CA VAL A 955 25.78 -5.36 45.41
C VAL A 955 26.91 -5.34 46.43
N VAL A 956 26.68 -4.66 47.55
CA VAL A 956 27.65 -4.54 48.64
C VAL A 956 26.99 -4.92 49.96
N GLU A 957 27.62 -5.82 50.72
CA GLU A 957 27.25 -6.11 52.10
C GLU A 957 27.82 -5.01 53.02
N THR A 958 26.95 -4.33 53.75
CA THR A 958 27.30 -3.13 54.54
C THR A 958 27.56 -3.43 56.01
N THR A 959 27.05 -4.56 56.51
CA THR A 959 27.26 -5.02 57.89
C THR A 959 28.09 -6.31 57.89
N GLY A 960 29.41 -6.18 57.74
CA GLY A 960 30.31 -7.32 57.77
C GLY A 960 30.54 -7.85 59.18
N ASN A 961 30.34 -9.15 59.40
CA ASN A 961 30.83 -9.84 60.59
C ASN A 961 32.31 -10.19 60.37
N ASP A 962 33.19 -9.73 61.26
CA ASP A 962 34.64 -9.90 61.14
C ASP A 962 35.11 -11.36 61.11
N ARG A 963 34.26 -12.31 61.50
CA ARG A 963 34.48 -13.76 61.44
C ARG A 963 34.38 -14.33 60.03
N TYR A 964 33.87 -13.57 59.06
CA TYR A 964 33.64 -14.04 57.70
C TYR A 964 34.37 -13.16 56.67
N ASP A 965 34.81 -13.78 55.59
CA ASP A 965 35.20 -13.10 54.37
C ASP A 965 34.01 -13.05 53.41
N VAL A 966 33.74 -11.88 52.84
CA VAL A 966 32.61 -11.68 51.92
C VAL A 966 33.08 -11.77 50.48
N THR A 967 32.42 -12.60 49.69
CA THR A 967 32.65 -12.72 48.25
C THR A 967 31.36 -12.51 47.47
N TYR A 968 31.48 -12.00 46.25
CA TYR A 968 30.35 -11.64 45.40
C TYR A 968 30.46 -12.33 44.06
N LYS A 969 29.32 -12.80 43.54
CA LYS A 969 29.18 -13.26 42.16
C LYS A 969 27.96 -12.65 41.54
N VAL A 970 28.07 -12.02 40.38
CA VAL A 970 26.91 -11.64 39.58
C VAL A 970 26.91 -12.42 38.27
N ASN A 971 25.79 -13.06 37.93
CA ASN A 971 25.65 -13.95 36.78
C ASN A 971 26.79 -14.99 36.65
N ASN A 972 27.14 -15.63 37.78
CA ASN A 972 28.23 -16.60 37.91
C ASN A 972 29.65 -16.09 37.60
N THR A 973 29.84 -14.77 37.45
CA THR A 973 31.17 -14.16 37.29
C THR A 973 31.72 -13.73 38.65
N ALA A 974 33.03 -13.92 38.89
CA ALA A 974 33.69 -13.56 40.15
C ALA A 974 33.96 -12.05 40.23
N ASN A 975 32.89 -11.27 40.31
CA ASN A 975 32.88 -9.82 40.51
C ASN A 975 31.55 -9.40 41.15
N ASN A 976 31.57 -8.30 41.89
CA ASN A 976 30.36 -7.74 42.50
C ASN A 976 29.56 -6.85 41.53
N ASN A 977 29.93 -6.80 40.24
CA ASN A 977 29.36 -5.88 39.28
C ASN A 977 28.93 -6.59 37.98
N ALA A 978 27.83 -6.13 37.39
CA ALA A 978 27.40 -6.56 36.07
C ALA A 978 26.73 -5.41 35.32
N GLU A 979 27.05 -5.28 34.05
CA GLU A 979 26.37 -4.33 33.17
C GLU A 979 24.99 -4.87 32.82
N LEU A 980 23.96 -4.05 33.05
CA LEU A 980 22.64 -4.30 32.51
C LEU A 980 22.56 -3.60 31.15
N THR A 981 22.82 -4.36 30.09
CA THR A 981 22.70 -3.83 28.73
C THR A 981 21.24 -3.78 28.31
N LYS A 982 20.93 -2.95 27.32
CA LYS A 982 19.59 -2.91 26.76
C LYS A 982 19.18 -4.29 26.19
N GLN A 983 20.11 -4.97 25.50
CA GLN A 983 19.93 -6.33 24.96
C GLN A 983 19.54 -7.38 26.02
N MET A 984 20.08 -7.28 27.24
CA MET A 984 19.73 -8.19 28.34
C MET A 984 18.27 -8.04 28.73
N VAL A 985 17.79 -6.81 28.94
CA VAL A 985 16.42 -6.56 29.37
C VAL A 985 15.40 -7.00 28.29
N TRP A 986 15.79 -6.90 27.03
CA TRP A 986 14.94 -7.17 25.89
C TRP A 986 14.94 -8.61 25.38
N SER A 987 15.93 -9.43 25.78
CA SER A 987 15.90 -10.86 25.52
C SER A 987 14.87 -11.56 26.41
N SER A 988 14.72 -12.89 26.30
CA SER A 988 13.71 -13.68 27.04
C SER A 988 13.60 -13.24 28.51
N ALA A 989 12.42 -13.37 29.14
CA ALA A 989 12.12 -12.81 30.47
C ALA A 989 13.22 -13.04 31.53
N ASP A 990 13.96 -14.15 31.41
CA ASP A 990 15.03 -14.54 32.33
C ASP A 990 16.39 -13.87 32.05
N LYS A 991 16.70 -13.44 30.81
CA LYS A 991 17.98 -12.80 30.47
C LYS A 991 18.09 -11.34 30.93
N GLY A 992 16.96 -10.68 31.18
CA GLY A 992 16.91 -9.35 31.82
C GLY A 992 17.06 -9.37 33.34
N THR A 993 17.30 -10.56 33.90
CA THR A 993 17.45 -10.80 35.32
C THR A 993 18.92 -11.01 35.65
N LEU A 994 19.50 -10.08 36.41
CA LEU A 994 20.81 -10.29 37.03
C LEU A 994 20.63 -11.20 38.25
N ASN A 995 21.55 -12.13 38.46
CA ASN A 995 21.56 -12.97 39.67
C ASN A 995 22.84 -12.67 40.45
N ALA A 996 22.72 -12.00 41.58
CA ALA A 996 23.80 -11.72 42.50
C ALA A 996 23.78 -12.69 43.68
N THR A 997 24.90 -13.32 43.96
CA THR A 997 25.11 -14.19 45.12
C THR A 997 26.20 -13.61 45.99
N ILE A 998 25.89 -13.43 47.27
CA ILE A 998 26.81 -12.92 48.29
C ILE A 998 27.13 -14.07 49.24
N THR A 999 28.38 -14.52 49.26
CA THR A 999 28.81 -15.66 50.06
C THR A 999 29.72 -15.18 51.19
N ASN A 1000 29.31 -15.46 52.44
CA ASN A 1000 30.13 -15.24 53.62
C ASN A 1000 30.84 -16.55 53.92
N THR A 1001 32.16 -16.53 53.83
CA THR A 1001 33.03 -17.66 54.08
C THR A 1001 33.62 -17.55 55.47
N LEU A 1002 33.37 -18.53 56.33
CA LEU A 1002 33.86 -18.53 57.71
C LEU A 1002 35.40 -18.52 57.71
N LYS A 1003 36.00 -17.52 58.33
CA LYS A 1003 37.45 -17.46 58.50
C LYS A 1003 37.91 -18.61 59.37
N THR A 1004 39.04 -19.19 59.00
CA THR A 1004 39.71 -20.22 59.77
C THR A 1004 41.09 -19.75 60.18
N VAL A 1005 41.55 -20.20 61.34
CA VAL A 1005 42.90 -19.96 61.83
C VAL A 1005 43.57 -21.29 62.14
N SER A 1006 44.82 -21.45 61.72
CA SER A 1006 45.59 -22.67 61.95
C SER A 1006 46.55 -22.50 63.11
N LEU A 1007 46.56 -23.46 64.02
CA LEU A 1007 47.56 -23.61 65.07
C LEU A 1007 48.65 -24.55 64.56
N GLN A 1008 49.84 -24.02 64.32
CA GLN A 1008 50.92 -24.79 63.70
C GLN A 1008 51.77 -25.52 64.74
N HIS A 1009 51.83 -26.85 64.66
CA HIS A 1009 52.72 -27.74 65.44
C HIS A 1009 52.70 -27.63 66.99
N LEU A 1010 51.81 -26.84 67.60
CA LEU A 1010 51.89 -26.52 69.04
C LEU A 1010 51.41 -27.62 70.01
N ILE A 1011 50.81 -28.71 69.52
CA ILE A 1011 50.57 -29.90 70.35
C ILE A 1011 51.61 -30.95 69.96
N SER A 1012 52.61 -31.12 70.82
CA SER A 1012 53.72 -32.04 70.59
C SER A 1012 54.06 -32.82 71.85
N VAL A 1013 54.68 -33.97 71.66
CA VAL A 1013 55.07 -34.91 72.71
C VAL A 1013 56.59 -35.03 72.75
N ARG A 1014 57.13 -35.22 73.95
CA ARG A 1014 58.53 -35.61 74.16
C ARG A 1014 58.60 -36.91 74.92
N LYS A 1015 59.43 -37.83 74.44
CA LYS A 1015 59.67 -39.08 75.13
C LYS A 1015 60.97 -39.02 75.91
N ASN A 1016 60.90 -39.38 77.19
CA ASN A 1016 62.06 -39.63 78.03
C ASN A 1016 62.11 -41.12 78.38
N LEU A 1017 63.32 -41.67 78.43
CA LEU A 1017 63.59 -43.05 78.81
C LEU A 1017 64.62 -43.02 79.93
N THR A 1018 64.34 -43.73 81.03
CA THR A 1018 65.21 -43.76 82.21
C THR A 1018 65.44 -45.20 82.66
N GLY A 1019 66.58 -45.47 83.27
CA GLY A 1019 67.00 -46.83 83.64
C GLY A 1019 67.67 -47.63 82.51
N ARG A 1020 67.69 -47.11 81.28
CA ARG A 1020 68.54 -47.56 80.16
C ARG A 1020 68.64 -46.48 79.07
N GLU A 1021 69.67 -46.58 78.22
CA GLU A 1021 69.79 -45.80 76.97
C GLU A 1021 68.76 -46.24 75.92
N TRP A 1022 68.47 -45.34 74.97
CA TRP A 1022 67.65 -45.64 73.78
C TRP A 1022 68.37 -46.63 72.85
N LYS A 1023 67.59 -47.42 72.11
CA LYS A 1023 68.05 -48.31 71.04
C LYS A 1023 67.48 -47.86 69.71
N ASP A 1024 68.15 -48.17 68.60
CA ASP A 1024 67.69 -47.84 67.24
C ASP A 1024 66.28 -48.38 66.93
N SER A 1025 65.86 -49.46 67.58
CA SER A 1025 64.53 -50.06 67.42
C SER A 1025 63.46 -49.45 68.33
N ASP A 1026 63.80 -48.55 69.25
CA ASP A 1026 62.85 -47.98 70.21
C ASP A 1026 61.92 -46.98 69.52
N GLN A 1027 60.62 -47.19 69.71
CA GLN A 1027 59.57 -46.29 69.25
C GLN A 1027 58.41 -46.26 70.24
N PHE A 1028 57.82 -45.08 70.44
CA PHE A 1028 56.75 -44.86 71.40
C PHE A 1028 55.62 -44.07 70.75
N SER A 1029 54.41 -44.59 70.81
CA SER A 1029 53.24 -43.99 70.17
C SER A 1029 52.41 -43.22 71.19
N PHE A 1030 51.85 -42.09 70.79
CA PHE A 1030 51.05 -41.21 71.63
C PHE A 1030 49.72 -40.92 70.93
N THR A 1031 48.66 -40.79 71.72
CA THR A 1031 47.31 -40.49 71.23
C THR A 1031 46.90 -39.07 71.61
N LEU A 1032 46.31 -38.35 70.65
CA LEU A 1032 45.58 -37.10 70.85
C LEU A 1032 44.08 -37.37 70.77
N GLU A 1033 43.38 -37.17 71.88
CA GLU A 1033 41.93 -37.31 71.99
C GLU A 1033 41.28 -35.92 72.07
N ALA A 1034 40.32 -35.62 71.20
CA ALA A 1034 39.58 -34.37 71.20
C ALA A 1034 38.32 -34.49 72.08
N GLU A 1035 38.10 -33.52 72.98
CA GLU A 1035 36.88 -33.43 73.79
C GLU A 1035 35.79 -32.66 73.03
N ASN A 1036 34.52 -33.06 73.17
CA ASN A 1036 33.36 -32.39 72.57
C ASN A 1036 33.47 -32.13 71.05
N ASN A 1037 34.06 -33.06 70.28
CA ASN A 1037 34.30 -32.93 68.83
C ASN A 1037 35.20 -31.74 68.45
N ALA A 1038 36.17 -31.37 69.29
CA ALA A 1038 37.20 -30.41 68.90
C ALA A 1038 37.94 -30.87 67.61
N PRO A 1039 38.38 -29.93 66.74
CA PRO A 1039 38.97 -30.28 65.45
C PRO A 1039 40.27 -31.07 65.64
N LEU A 1040 40.47 -32.14 64.86
CA LEU A 1040 41.71 -32.91 64.82
C LEU A 1040 42.59 -32.47 63.65
N PRO A 1041 43.91 -32.75 63.69
CA PRO A 1041 44.80 -32.52 62.56
C PRO A 1041 44.29 -33.19 61.28
N ALA A 1042 44.54 -32.58 60.12
CA ALA A 1042 44.05 -33.10 58.83
C ALA A 1042 44.52 -34.54 58.54
N SER A 1043 45.75 -34.89 58.94
CA SER A 1043 46.33 -36.23 58.84
C SER A 1043 45.56 -37.30 59.64
N CYS A 1044 44.81 -36.88 60.66
CA CYS A 1044 44.09 -37.75 61.57
C CYS A 1044 42.57 -37.71 61.38
N LYS A 1045 42.04 -36.93 60.43
CA LYS A 1045 40.59 -36.70 60.27
C LYS A 1045 39.79 -38.00 60.07
N ASP A 1046 40.40 -39.00 59.43
CA ASP A 1046 39.80 -40.30 59.14
C ASP A 1046 40.42 -41.48 59.93
N GLN A 1047 41.35 -41.20 60.85
CA GLN A 1047 42.01 -42.20 61.69
C GLN A 1047 41.84 -41.82 63.17
N GLN A 1048 40.78 -42.36 63.80
CA GLN A 1048 40.65 -42.34 65.25
C GLN A 1048 41.09 -43.68 65.83
N PRO A 1049 42.02 -43.71 66.80
CA PRO A 1049 42.63 -42.54 67.46
C PRO A 1049 43.74 -41.85 66.64
N CYS A 1050 43.86 -40.51 66.79
CA CYS A 1050 44.95 -39.73 66.19
C CYS A 1050 46.25 -40.03 66.91
N THR A 1051 47.21 -40.66 66.24
CA THR A 1051 48.47 -41.10 66.87
C THR A 1051 49.71 -40.58 66.18
N VAL A 1052 50.74 -40.27 66.97
CA VAL A 1052 52.10 -39.97 66.51
C VAL A 1052 53.08 -40.91 67.17
N THR A 1053 54.23 -41.15 66.54
CA THR A 1053 55.22 -42.08 67.07
C THR A 1053 56.59 -41.41 67.12
N VAL A 1054 57.12 -41.23 68.33
CA VAL A 1054 58.50 -40.78 68.56
C VAL A 1054 59.43 -41.98 68.41
N LYS A 1055 60.39 -41.87 67.50
CA LYS A 1055 61.42 -42.88 67.26
C LYS A 1055 62.75 -42.46 67.89
N HIS A 1056 63.69 -43.38 67.97
CA HIS A 1056 65.06 -43.07 68.39
C HIS A 1056 65.71 -41.93 67.60
N ASP A 1057 65.47 -41.87 66.28
CA ASP A 1057 66.03 -40.85 65.39
C ASP A 1057 65.19 -39.56 65.30
N SER A 1058 64.05 -39.48 66.01
CA SER A 1058 63.27 -38.25 66.12
C SER A 1058 64.09 -37.16 66.83
N THR A 1059 64.18 -35.97 66.23
CA THR A 1059 65.00 -34.88 66.75
C THR A 1059 64.55 -34.49 68.17
N GLY A 1060 65.47 -34.56 69.14
CA GLY A 1060 65.19 -34.29 70.55
C GLY A 1060 64.25 -35.30 71.23
N HIS A 1061 63.97 -36.44 70.59
CA HIS A 1061 62.92 -37.40 70.98
C HIS A 1061 61.54 -36.74 71.10
N THR A 1062 61.23 -35.87 70.13
CA THR A 1062 59.96 -35.14 70.07
C THR A 1062 59.24 -35.35 68.76
N GLU A 1063 57.91 -35.34 68.78
CA GLU A 1063 57.06 -35.37 67.59
C GLU A 1063 55.81 -34.48 67.79
N SER A 1064 55.27 -33.94 66.70
CA SER A 1064 54.06 -33.10 66.71
C SER A 1064 52.88 -33.83 66.09
N PHE A 1065 51.68 -33.59 66.62
CA PHE A 1065 50.43 -34.09 66.02
C PHE A 1065 50.06 -33.39 64.70
N GLY A 1066 50.80 -32.34 64.31
CA GLY A 1066 50.56 -31.57 63.09
C GLY A 1066 49.60 -30.40 63.30
N ASP A 1067 49.28 -29.72 62.20
CA ASP A 1067 48.49 -28.49 62.23
C ASP A 1067 47.00 -28.76 62.46
N ILE A 1068 46.40 -27.98 63.37
CA ILE A 1068 44.95 -28.02 63.63
C ILE A 1068 44.34 -26.71 63.19
N THR A 1069 43.26 -26.78 62.40
CA THR A 1069 42.54 -25.61 61.91
C THR A 1069 41.26 -25.41 62.70
N TYR A 1070 41.06 -24.18 63.17
CA TYR A 1070 39.93 -23.77 63.98
C TYR A 1070 39.10 -22.69 63.29
N ASN A 1071 37.81 -22.63 63.60
CA ASN A 1071 36.91 -21.58 63.11
C ASN A 1071 37.10 -20.30 63.92
N ALA A 1072 37.09 -19.13 63.26
CA ALA A 1072 37.03 -17.83 63.93
C ALA A 1072 35.74 -17.71 64.75
N GLY A 1073 35.81 -17.18 65.98
CA GLY A 1073 34.59 -16.96 66.79
C GLY A 1073 34.65 -17.00 68.31
N GLY A 1074 35.82 -16.90 68.94
CA GLY A 1074 35.89 -16.82 70.41
C GLY A 1074 35.53 -18.14 71.07
N ALA A 1075 36.32 -19.18 70.83
CA ALA A 1075 36.03 -20.54 71.31
C ALA A 1075 37.23 -21.15 72.07
N THR A 1076 36.94 -22.12 72.92
CA THR A 1076 37.94 -22.89 73.66
C THR A 1076 37.79 -24.36 73.34
N TYR A 1077 38.89 -25.01 72.97
CA TYR A 1077 38.97 -26.40 72.57
C TYR A 1077 39.86 -27.15 73.56
N THR A 1078 39.46 -28.35 73.94
CA THR A 1078 40.18 -29.19 74.90
C THR A 1078 40.59 -30.49 74.24
N TYR A 1079 41.85 -30.88 74.49
CA TYR A 1079 42.45 -32.12 74.02
C TYR A 1079 43.10 -32.86 75.18
N TYR A 1080 43.16 -34.19 75.07
CA TYR A 1080 43.92 -35.03 75.98
C TYR A 1080 45.03 -35.77 75.23
N VAL A 1081 46.24 -35.77 75.79
CA VAL A 1081 47.39 -36.48 75.24
C VAL A 1081 47.83 -37.58 76.20
N THR A 1082 47.98 -38.80 75.69
CA THR A 1082 48.40 -39.99 76.44
C THR A 1082 49.43 -40.81 75.66
N GLU A 1083 50.30 -41.55 76.36
CA GLU A 1083 51.14 -42.56 75.73
C GLU A 1083 50.37 -43.88 75.55
N ASN A 1084 50.57 -44.54 74.41
CA ASN A 1084 50.02 -45.85 74.13
C ASN A 1084 50.95 -46.93 74.71
N SER A 1085 50.38 -47.96 75.33
CA SER A 1085 51.16 -49.10 75.83
C SER A 1085 51.88 -49.81 74.69
N GLY A 1086 53.20 -50.00 74.81
CA GLY A 1086 54.02 -50.76 73.87
C GLY A 1086 54.41 -52.15 74.37
N SER A 1087 55.28 -52.84 73.62
CA SER A 1087 55.63 -54.26 73.84
C SER A 1087 57.05 -54.51 74.34
N ILE A 1088 57.85 -53.47 74.56
CA ILE A 1088 59.22 -53.60 75.10
C ILE A 1088 59.17 -54.19 76.52
N SER A 1089 59.79 -55.37 76.69
CA SER A 1089 59.83 -56.11 77.96
C SER A 1089 60.56 -55.33 79.07
N ALA A 1090 60.05 -55.43 80.30
CA ALA A 1090 60.55 -54.76 81.51
C ALA A 1090 60.54 -53.22 81.47
N LEU A 1091 59.74 -52.62 80.59
CA LEU A 1091 59.52 -51.18 80.54
C LEU A 1091 58.15 -50.81 81.14
N HIS A 1092 58.16 -49.95 82.15
CA HIS A 1092 56.94 -49.31 82.64
C HIS A 1092 56.61 -48.12 81.75
N TYR A 1093 55.53 -48.24 80.98
CA TYR A 1093 55.04 -47.17 80.10
C TYR A 1093 54.38 -46.07 80.92
N SER A 1094 54.55 -44.82 80.50
CA SER A 1094 53.94 -43.67 81.18
C SER A 1094 52.43 -43.78 81.12
N GLN A 1095 51.80 -43.64 82.29
CA GLN A 1095 50.36 -43.48 82.41
C GLN A 1095 49.96 -42.00 82.52
N ALA A 1096 50.86 -41.08 82.16
CA ALA A 1096 50.55 -39.66 82.23
C ALA A 1096 49.42 -39.30 81.27
N LYS A 1097 48.60 -38.33 81.68
CA LYS A 1097 47.54 -37.76 80.85
C LYS A 1097 47.65 -36.25 80.94
N TYR A 1098 47.77 -35.59 79.79
CA TYR A 1098 47.84 -34.13 79.71
C TYR A 1098 46.56 -33.56 79.11
N LYS A 1099 45.98 -32.57 79.77
CA LYS A 1099 44.89 -31.74 79.26
C LYS A 1099 45.50 -30.50 78.60
N VAL A 1100 45.29 -30.35 77.29
CA VAL A 1100 45.73 -29.20 76.50
C VAL A 1100 44.51 -28.37 76.12
N VAL A 1101 44.54 -27.08 76.43
CA VAL A 1101 43.45 -26.13 76.11
C VAL A 1101 43.97 -25.13 75.08
N VAL A 1102 43.22 -25.00 73.98
CA VAL A 1102 43.47 -24.06 72.89
C VAL A 1102 42.36 -23.04 72.87
N THR A 1103 42.68 -21.75 72.79
CA THR A 1103 41.67 -20.69 72.58
C THR A 1103 41.86 -20.02 71.24
N VAL A 1104 40.73 -19.68 70.61
CA VAL A 1104 40.68 -18.84 69.42
C VAL A 1104 40.18 -17.46 69.82
N VAL A 1105 41.05 -16.47 69.79
CA VAL A 1105 40.77 -15.09 70.18
C VAL A 1105 41.44 -14.11 69.22
N LYS A 1106 41.01 -12.85 69.23
CA LYS A 1106 41.68 -11.80 68.46
C LYS A 1106 42.99 -11.39 69.13
N ASN A 1107 44.02 -11.12 68.31
CA ASN A 1107 45.27 -10.51 68.76
C ASN A 1107 45.18 -8.97 68.79
N ASP A 1108 46.27 -8.30 69.19
CA ASP A 1108 46.35 -6.83 69.28
C ASP A 1108 46.18 -6.11 67.92
N ALA A 1109 46.31 -6.83 66.81
CA ALA A 1109 46.07 -6.33 65.44
C ALA A 1109 44.63 -6.63 64.96
N ASP A 1110 43.73 -7.02 65.87
CA ASP A 1110 42.33 -7.37 65.62
C ASP A 1110 42.14 -8.59 64.67
N ALA A 1111 43.16 -9.43 64.52
CA ALA A 1111 43.12 -10.64 63.71
C ALA A 1111 42.87 -11.89 64.58
N TRP A 1112 42.05 -12.82 64.08
CA TRP A 1112 41.79 -14.10 64.74
C TRP A 1112 43.06 -14.96 64.82
N THR A 1113 43.44 -15.37 66.02
CA THR A 1113 44.60 -16.22 66.31
C THR A 1113 44.18 -17.42 67.16
N ALA A 1114 44.80 -18.58 66.96
CA ALA A 1114 44.69 -19.73 67.83
C ALA A 1114 45.97 -19.87 68.66
N SER A 1115 45.86 -20.14 69.95
CA SER A 1115 47.01 -20.35 70.82
C SER A 1115 46.71 -21.37 71.93
N VAL A 1116 47.74 -22.08 72.39
CA VAL A 1116 47.65 -23.00 73.54
C VAL A 1116 47.69 -22.18 74.83
N THR A 1117 46.57 -22.08 75.54
CA THR A 1117 46.45 -21.25 76.75
C THR A 1117 46.84 -21.98 78.01
N SER A 1118 46.66 -23.30 78.06
CA SER A 1118 47.10 -24.08 79.22
C SER A 1118 47.38 -25.53 78.87
N VAL A 1119 48.43 -26.08 79.47
CA VAL A 1119 48.75 -27.50 79.45
C VAL A 1119 48.84 -27.97 80.89
N THR A 1120 47.96 -28.90 81.28
CA THR A 1120 47.90 -29.43 82.65
C THR A 1120 48.07 -30.94 82.64
N LYS A 1121 49.09 -31.45 83.33
CA LYS A 1121 49.21 -32.87 83.63
C LYS A 1121 48.14 -33.24 84.65
N VAL A 1122 47.18 -34.07 84.24
CA VAL A 1122 46.06 -34.53 85.07
C VAL A 1122 46.31 -35.92 85.67
N GLN A 1123 47.25 -36.67 85.10
CA GLN A 1123 47.79 -37.92 85.66
C GLN A 1123 49.32 -37.93 85.48
N ASP A 1124 50.05 -38.40 86.49
CA ASP A 1124 51.50 -38.55 86.42
C ASP A 1124 51.94 -39.82 85.68
N ASP A 1125 53.24 -40.01 85.47
CA ASP A 1125 53.77 -41.16 84.72
C ASP A 1125 53.41 -42.52 85.37
N ASN A 1126 52.94 -42.54 86.62
CA ASN A 1126 52.50 -43.72 87.37
C ASN A 1126 50.97 -43.85 87.42
N GLY A 1127 50.22 -42.96 86.77
CA GLY A 1127 48.75 -42.99 86.69
C GLY A 1127 48.05 -42.38 87.90
N LYS A 1128 48.77 -41.70 88.80
CA LYS A 1128 48.18 -41.00 89.93
C LYS A 1128 47.62 -39.66 89.47
N THR A 1129 46.40 -39.32 89.92
CA THR A 1129 45.80 -38.02 89.64
C THR A 1129 46.64 -36.90 90.24
N VAL A 1130 47.06 -35.96 89.40
CA VAL A 1130 47.82 -34.75 89.74
C VAL A 1130 47.18 -33.54 89.05
N SER A 1131 47.60 -32.33 89.39
CA SER A 1131 47.17 -31.11 88.71
C SER A 1131 48.36 -30.17 88.59
N GLU A 1132 49.26 -30.52 87.67
CA GLU A 1132 50.51 -29.79 87.46
C GLU A 1132 50.41 -29.02 86.15
N SER A 1133 50.43 -27.68 86.23
CA SER A 1133 50.46 -26.83 85.05
C SER A 1133 51.88 -26.73 84.50
N GLN A 1134 52.04 -26.86 83.19
CA GLN A 1134 53.31 -26.68 82.52
C GLN A 1134 53.61 -25.18 82.40
N SER A 1135 54.80 -24.75 82.85
CA SER A 1135 55.20 -23.33 82.92
C SER A 1135 55.29 -22.66 81.55
N ASP A 1136 55.67 -23.42 80.52
CA ASP A 1136 55.72 -22.99 79.12
C ASP A 1136 54.83 -23.93 78.29
N SER A 1137 53.64 -23.44 77.90
CA SER A 1137 52.63 -24.20 77.15
C SER A 1137 53.03 -24.48 75.70
N THR A 1138 54.15 -23.92 75.21
CA THR A 1138 54.67 -24.19 73.86
C THR A 1138 55.64 -25.37 73.82
N GLN A 1139 56.10 -25.86 74.98
CA GLN A 1139 57.00 -27.02 75.02
C GLN A 1139 56.24 -28.34 74.85
N PRO A 1140 56.87 -29.36 74.23
CA PRO A 1140 56.27 -30.69 74.11
C PRO A 1140 55.96 -31.30 75.49
N VAL A 1141 54.80 -31.94 75.63
CA VAL A 1141 54.43 -32.65 76.87
C VAL A 1141 55.31 -33.90 77.04
N ALA A 1142 55.96 -34.01 78.19
CA ALA A 1142 56.97 -35.05 78.43
C ALA A 1142 56.38 -36.31 79.07
N PHE A 1143 56.68 -37.48 78.51
CA PHE A 1143 56.29 -38.78 79.06
C PHE A 1143 57.52 -39.62 79.35
N THR A 1144 57.66 -40.08 80.59
CA THR A 1144 58.86 -40.81 81.03
C THR A 1144 58.57 -42.29 81.22
N ASN A 1145 59.26 -43.13 80.44
CA ASN A 1145 59.25 -44.58 80.68
C ASN A 1145 60.43 -44.97 81.58
N HIS A 1146 60.18 -45.90 82.49
CA HIS A 1146 61.17 -46.41 83.43
C HIS A 1146 61.47 -47.89 83.12
N TYR A 1147 62.74 -48.21 82.87
CA TYR A 1147 63.20 -49.58 82.70
C TYR A 1147 63.51 -50.21 84.06
N ILE A 1148 62.93 -51.38 84.34
CA ILE A 1148 63.08 -52.08 85.62
C ILE A 1148 64.08 -53.23 85.46
N ALA A 1149 65.29 -53.07 85.97
CA ALA A 1149 66.31 -54.12 85.97
C ALA A 1149 66.08 -55.12 87.13
N VAL A 1150 65.84 -56.39 86.81
CA VAL A 1150 65.63 -57.44 87.83
C VAL A 1150 66.99 -57.98 88.30
N SER A 1151 67.35 -57.72 89.56
CA SER A 1151 68.53 -58.30 90.23
C SER A 1151 68.10 -59.50 91.09
N ALA A 1152 68.89 -60.58 91.06
CA ALA A 1152 68.60 -61.89 91.64
C ALA A 1152 68.44 -61.93 93.18
N LEU A 1153 67.58 -62.87 93.64
CA LEU A 1153 67.25 -63.26 95.03
C LEU A 1153 68.48 -63.66 95.89
N PRO A 1154 68.33 -63.72 97.23
CA PRO A 1154 68.21 -65.04 97.85
C PRO A 1154 67.14 -65.19 98.96
N LEU A 1155 66.74 -66.45 99.12
CA LEU A 1155 65.79 -67.08 100.04
C LEU A 1155 66.34 -67.18 101.48
N THR A 1156 65.56 -66.87 102.53
CA THR A 1156 65.57 -67.57 103.85
C THR A 1156 64.39 -67.16 104.77
N GLY A 1157 63.54 -68.15 105.09
CA GLY A 1157 63.04 -68.50 106.43
C GLY A 1157 62.24 -67.54 107.33
N GLY A 1158 61.02 -67.94 107.71
CA GLY A 1158 60.53 -67.81 109.10
C GLY A 1158 59.14 -67.21 109.32
N MET A 1159 58.20 -68.07 109.74
CA MET A 1159 56.76 -67.87 109.97
C MET A 1159 56.36 -66.84 111.06
N THR A 1160 55.20 -66.16 110.94
CA THR A 1160 53.94 -66.46 111.68
C THR A 1160 52.80 -65.44 111.44
N ASP A 1161 51.58 -65.98 111.50
CA ASP A 1161 50.28 -65.36 111.83
C ASP A 1161 49.40 -64.62 110.79
N ARG A 1162 48.44 -65.42 110.29
CA ARG A 1162 46.98 -65.26 110.42
C ARG A 1162 46.25 -64.21 109.55
N GLN A 1163 45.49 -64.77 108.59
CA GLN A 1163 44.02 -64.93 108.66
C GLN A 1163 43.14 -64.23 107.60
N TRP A 1164 42.25 -65.08 107.05
CA TRP A 1164 40.95 -64.87 106.37
C TRP A 1164 40.97 -64.19 104.99
N LEU A 1165 40.78 -64.87 103.84
CA LEU A 1165 39.71 -65.76 103.34
C LEU A 1165 38.30 -65.14 103.21
N PHE A 1166 37.85 -65.12 101.94
CA PHE A 1166 36.60 -65.70 101.40
C PHE A 1166 35.46 -64.80 100.88
N VAL A 1167 34.95 -65.25 99.71
CA VAL A 1167 33.55 -65.22 99.20
C VAL A 1167 33.10 -63.90 98.57
N GLY A 1168 32.42 -63.85 97.43
CA GLY A 1168 31.77 -64.86 96.56
C GLY A 1168 31.46 -64.18 95.21
N GLY A 1169 30.84 -64.77 94.20
CA GLY A 1169 30.11 -66.01 94.07
C GLY A 1169 29.60 -66.08 92.62
N VAL A 1170 29.42 -67.31 92.16
CA VAL A 1170 29.16 -67.72 90.77
C VAL A 1170 27.67 -67.55 90.40
N VAL A 1171 27.39 -67.58 89.08
CA VAL A 1171 26.20 -68.16 88.40
C VAL A 1171 25.25 -67.17 87.70
N GLY A 1172 24.98 -67.47 86.43
CA GLY A 1172 23.74 -67.15 85.70
C GLY A 1172 24.06 -66.58 84.32
N GLY A 1173 23.93 -67.27 83.20
CA GLY A 1173 22.96 -68.30 82.85
C GLY A 1173 22.16 -67.81 81.62
N LEU A 1174 22.57 -68.30 80.44
CA LEU A 1174 21.81 -68.52 79.21
C LEU A 1174 20.36 -68.01 79.08
N ALA A 1175 20.10 -67.35 77.93
CA ALA A 1175 19.17 -67.79 76.86
C ALA A 1175 18.00 -66.87 76.44
N VAL A 1176 17.72 -66.99 75.13
CA VAL A 1176 16.43 -66.94 74.40
C VAL A 1176 16.11 -65.68 73.57
N LEU A 1177 16.33 -65.85 72.26
CA LEU A 1177 15.61 -65.26 71.11
C LEU A 1177 14.08 -65.35 71.27
N LEU A 1178 13.32 -64.34 70.82
CA LEU A 1178 12.08 -64.57 70.08
C LEU A 1178 11.66 -63.35 69.24
N VAL A 1179 11.42 -63.64 67.96
CA VAL A 1179 10.77 -62.82 66.93
C VAL A 1179 9.26 -62.87 67.12
N GLY A 1180 8.52 -61.80 66.80
CA GLY A 1180 7.09 -61.95 66.48
C GLY A 1180 6.21 -60.70 66.42
N ALA A 1181 5.79 -60.38 65.19
CA ALA A 1181 4.48 -59.84 64.78
C ALA A 1181 4.20 -58.32 64.79
N ALA A 1182 4.30 -57.76 63.58
CA ALA A 1182 3.25 -57.07 62.81
C ALA A 1182 2.12 -56.30 63.52
N GLY A 1183 1.92 -55.05 63.08
CA GLY A 1183 0.68 -54.29 63.27
C GLY A 1183 0.72 -52.94 62.55
N VAL A 1184 0.26 -52.91 61.30
CA VAL A 1184 -0.07 -51.69 60.55
C VAL A 1184 -1.27 -51.01 61.20
N TRP A 1185 -1.17 -49.72 61.55
CA TRP A 1185 -2.24 -48.76 61.22
C TRP A 1185 -1.76 -47.30 61.31
N ASN A 1186 -2.07 -46.58 60.23
CA ASN A 1186 -2.09 -45.13 60.10
C ASN A 1186 -2.76 -44.39 61.27
N GLY A 1187 -2.35 -43.15 61.48
CA GLY A 1187 -3.33 -42.09 61.53
C GLY A 1187 -3.33 -41.21 62.78
N LYS A 1188 -3.02 -39.96 62.48
CA LYS A 1188 -3.64 -38.75 62.99
C LYS A 1188 -3.16 -38.21 64.34
N LYS A 1189 -2.61 -37.01 64.15
CA LYS A 1189 -2.94 -35.75 64.85
C LYS A 1189 -2.24 -35.59 66.19
N ARG A 1190 -1.59 -34.47 66.52
CA ARG A 1190 -1.73 -33.02 66.26
C ARG A 1190 -1.77 -32.43 67.67
N LEU A 1191 -0.91 -31.45 67.95
CA LEU A 1191 -0.95 -30.51 69.10
C LEU A 1191 -0.66 -31.21 70.44
N VAL A 1192 0.30 -30.75 71.24
CA VAL A 1192 0.65 -29.37 71.63
C VAL A 1192 2.16 -29.20 71.68
#